data_AF-A0AAQ3DP12-F1
#
_entry.id   AF-A0AAQ3DP12-F1
#
_cell.length_a   1.000
_cell.length_b   1.000
_cell.length_c   1.000
_cell.angle_alpha   90.00
_cell.angle_beta   90.00
_cell.angle_gamma   90.00
#
_symmetry.space_group_name_H-M   'P 1'
#
loop_
_entity.id
_entity.type
_entity.pdbx_description
1 polymer ?
#
loop_
_entity_poly.entity_id
_entity_poly.type
_entity_poly.pdbx_seq_one_letter_code
_entity_poly.pdbx_strand_id
1 'polypeptide(L)'
;MKKLIVLLTAISVSAASGFSYVAYKNLSNNSAGSRQENEFKQLEKELIKIQSEIKNKENEIKTLDIKDAETIKNSNTTIEILRQREKSIKNKIDKENDKINSLNKDLSVLVSEEKSKREQKDKLEKELAKLEKSKEKDNKNQKFFNEEIKRLEADLIYLNSDYSRLKRQIQDYETELNTLKKDKQNKQEKIDNIRHQLRQKHYFLSLLETKKQLHKKLQDEISHLEQKQSSLNESVVKKQEEIQQKTNALQSAKNQLIQLSDLKDNTKRKLERKILESEESKQKIITLEERLQNINAEILALEQVKENEISKIKSDIKKVERELEQSQNQLRESIKNINQLNDTINQIKNTRTNKESEKEEINRQLEEKTSELEKEERQKQEYLDTIQSLINQKENLNNKFQNYDKENKQKQERIEVLKQEHNELQKQQELLSEQIISQNKEISDLTNQIAAKKIVIKNLKRSTKHQEEKIEALTREYKTVKNEWEDKQRELANKNSQLEKLKQQKSELEEKFAELNSRQDELLKKERELTNKISEIDRQISSKKDEVIKDNTELKRLKDVVDSINQNLSELKHTNDELEKSNKQKQELADKKSQEVQDVIKQIENYGEKVAKKTDELEKAKKEYEKLSLMKKNLESSLKKINELLKLIKEQFDKVRAIWPEIITKNKELKTIIDEFIKITRDWLIPSELSIHYNKYIKPMMDTKNKIDEKYLEVLDIYSKLDGYAKELKNHTNNLNKAVDDALNSNNLQPIE
;
A
#
# COMPACT_ATOMS: atom_id res chain seq x y z
N MET A 1 134.33 39.14 -17.73
CA MET A 1 135.51 38.60 -18.45
C MET A 1 135.22 37.41 -19.39
N LYS A 2 133.99 37.25 -19.95
CA LYS A 2 133.69 36.39 -21.12
C LYS A 2 132.56 36.96 -22.01
N LYS A 3 132.29 38.27 -21.91
CA LYS A 3 131.33 39.05 -22.71
C LYS A 3 131.84 40.46 -23.06
N LEU A 4 133.15 40.61 -23.23
CA LEU A 4 133.76 41.81 -23.84
C LEU A 4 134.72 41.44 -24.99
N ILE A 5 134.60 40.20 -25.50
CA ILE A 5 135.35 39.61 -26.63
C ILE A 5 134.40 39.43 -27.85
N VAL A 6 133.21 40.04 -27.84
CA VAL A 6 132.17 39.90 -28.89
C VAL A 6 131.75 41.25 -29.49
N LEU A 7 132.41 42.36 -29.16
CA LEU A 7 132.18 43.67 -29.80
C LEU A 7 133.54 44.31 -30.11
N LEU A 8 133.96 44.20 -31.39
CA LEU A 8 135.09 44.87 -32.08
C LEU A 8 136.34 44.05 -32.44
N THR A 9 136.14 42.92 -33.13
CA THR A 9 137.06 42.46 -34.20
C THR A 9 136.26 41.84 -35.36
N ALA A 10 136.54 42.32 -36.58
CA ALA A 10 136.38 41.63 -37.87
C ALA A 10 135.07 41.76 -38.71
N ILE A 11 134.69 43.00 -39.07
CA ILE A 11 134.44 43.51 -40.46
C ILE A 11 134.93 44.97 -40.37
N SER A 12 135.90 45.52 -41.11
CA SER A 12 136.41 45.38 -42.48
C SER A 12 137.89 44.91 -42.50
N VAL A 13 138.42 44.06 -43.40
CA VAL A 13 138.27 43.79 -44.85
C VAL A 13 138.77 44.95 -45.73
N SER A 14 139.78 44.64 -46.55
CA SER A 14 140.57 45.47 -47.51
C SER A 14 141.77 46.16 -46.85
N ALA A 15 143.05 45.83 -47.11
CA ALA A 15 143.71 45.13 -48.21
C ALA A 15 144.98 44.42 -47.66
N ALA A 16 145.33 43.16 -47.96
CA ALA A 16 145.71 42.59 -49.25
C ALA A 16 146.81 43.41 -49.95
N SER A 17 148.10 43.03 -49.86
CA SER A 17 148.84 42.29 -50.92
C SER A 17 148.59 42.88 -52.33
N GLY A 18 149.53 43.50 -53.05
CA GLY A 18 150.80 42.94 -53.53
C GLY A 18 150.77 42.83 -55.08
N PHE A 19 151.94 43.00 -55.74
CA PHE A 19 152.26 42.85 -57.19
C PHE A 19 151.89 44.04 -58.12
N SER A 20 152.61 44.43 -59.19
CA SER A 20 153.89 44.06 -59.86
C SER A 20 153.95 44.88 -61.18
N TYR A 21 155.03 45.58 -61.51
CA TYR A 21 156.00 45.28 -62.60
C TYR A 21 155.49 45.13 -64.07
N VAL A 22 155.81 46.15 -64.90
CA VAL A 22 156.36 46.17 -66.28
C VAL A 22 156.06 45.04 -67.29
N ALA A 23 155.43 45.37 -68.45
CA ALA A 23 155.91 45.10 -69.84
C ALA A 23 154.95 45.67 -70.94
N TYR A 24 155.53 45.94 -72.11
CA TYR A 24 155.15 46.85 -73.23
C TYR A 24 154.23 46.27 -74.34
N LYS A 25 153.75 47.19 -75.22
CA LYS A 25 153.36 47.05 -76.66
C LYS A 25 152.01 46.38 -77.03
N ASN A 26 151.11 47.14 -77.66
CA ASN A 26 150.78 47.12 -79.11
C ASN A 26 149.48 47.89 -79.41
N LEU A 27 149.56 48.90 -80.28
CA LEU A 27 148.99 48.97 -81.64
C LEU A 27 147.46 49.10 -81.65
N SER A 28 146.93 50.31 -81.82
CA SER A 28 146.73 50.99 -83.11
C SER A 28 145.58 50.41 -83.95
N ASN A 29 144.69 51.33 -84.30
CA ASN A 29 143.94 51.44 -85.55
C ASN A 29 142.68 50.61 -85.77
N ASN A 30 141.63 51.42 -85.97
CA ASN A 30 140.52 51.28 -86.91
C ASN A 30 139.53 50.12 -86.64
N SER A 31 138.22 50.35 -86.52
CA SER A 31 137.36 51.51 -86.80
C SER A 31 136.02 51.16 -86.13
N ALA A 32 135.46 51.90 -85.17
CA ALA A 32 134.65 53.09 -85.41
C ALA A 32 134.25 53.81 -84.08
N GLY A 33 134.62 55.09 -83.93
CA GLY A 33 133.84 56.21 -83.36
C GLY A 33 133.30 56.22 -81.90
N SER A 34 134.05 56.88 -80.99
CA SER A 34 133.61 57.76 -79.87
C SER A 34 132.70 57.24 -78.74
N ARG A 35 133.22 56.48 -77.75
CA ARG A 35 132.57 56.33 -76.43
C ARG A 35 133.42 55.98 -75.18
N GLN A 36 134.75 55.80 -75.24
CA GLN A 36 135.52 55.18 -74.12
C GLN A 36 136.39 56.11 -73.25
N GLU A 37 136.55 57.40 -73.55
CA GLU A 37 137.53 58.25 -72.84
C GLU A 37 137.01 58.94 -71.55
N ASN A 38 135.71 58.85 -71.26
CA ASN A 38 135.11 59.49 -70.07
C ASN A 38 135.14 58.64 -68.79
N GLU A 39 135.32 57.32 -68.85
CA GLU A 39 135.20 56.46 -67.66
C GLU A 39 136.46 56.41 -66.77
N PHE A 40 137.67 56.66 -67.31
CA PHE A 40 138.91 56.48 -66.55
C PHE A 40 139.23 57.64 -65.58
N LYS A 41 138.83 58.87 -65.91
CA LYS A 41 139.10 60.05 -65.08
C LYS A 41 138.29 60.09 -63.77
N GLN A 42 137.27 59.25 -63.61
CA GLN A 42 136.37 59.28 -62.46
C GLN A 42 136.88 58.41 -61.28
N LEU A 43 137.65 57.35 -61.55
CA LEU A 43 138.10 56.41 -60.52
C LEU A 43 139.32 56.89 -59.71
N GLU A 44 140.18 57.72 -60.30
CA GLU A 44 141.44 58.14 -59.67
C GLU A 44 141.24 59.12 -58.50
N LYS A 45 140.16 59.91 -58.54
CA LYS A 45 139.89 60.92 -57.50
C LYS A 45 139.44 60.35 -56.16
N GLU A 46 138.79 59.19 -56.12
CA GLU A 46 138.25 58.68 -54.85
C GLU A 46 139.28 57.94 -53.98
N LEU A 47 140.29 57.30 -54.58
CA LEU A 47 141.29 56.51 -53.85
C LEU A 47 142.11 57.36 -52.86
N ILE A 48 142.43 58.60 -53.24
CA ILE A 48 143.25 59.52 -52.44
C ILE A 48 142.56 59.90 -51.12
N LYS A 49 141.21 59.93 -51.08
CA LYS A 49 140.45 60.36 -49.90
C LYS A 49 140.53 59.34 -48.74
N ILE A 50 140.59 58.04 -49.05
CA ILE A 50 140.50 56.97 -48.05
C ILE A 50 141.79 56.86 -47.23
N GLN A 51 142.96 57.12 -47.81
CA GLN A 51 144.24 56.99 -47.11
C GLN A 51 144.42 57.99 -45.96
N SER A 52 143.87 59.20 -46.06
CA SER A 52 144.03 60.22 -45.01
C SER A 52 143.28 59.90 -43.71
N GLU A 53 142.17 59.16 -43.76
CA GLU A 53 141.33 58.90 -42.57
C GLU A 53 141.93 57.87 -41.61
N ILE A 54 142.65 56.87 -42.12
CA ILE A 54 143.19 55.77 -41.29
C ILE A 54 144.23 56.27 -40.28
N LYS A 55 145.09 57.21 -40.69
CA LYS A 55 146.23 57.66 -39.89
C LYS A 55 145.84 58.39 -38.59
N ASN A 56 144.67 59.00 -38.53
CA ASN A 56 144.22 59.71 -37.32
C ASN A 56 143.76 58.75 -36.20
N LYS A 57 143.21 57.59 -36.54
CA LYS A 57 142.62 56.67 -35.56
C LYS A 57 143.64 55.94 -34.67
N GLU A 58 144.86 55.71 -35.16
CA GLU A 58 145.87 54.99 -34.37
C GLU A 58 146.40 55.78 -33.17
N ASN A 59 146.43 57.12 -33.26
CA ASN A 59 147.00 57.94 -32.19
C ASN A 59 146.11 58.03 -30.93
N GLU A 60 144.78 57.89 -31.05
CA GLU A 60 143.87 57.94 -29.89
C GLU A 60 144.02 56.73 -28.93
N ILE A 61 144.45 55.57 -29.43
CA ILE A 61 144.41 54.32 -28.66
C ILE A 61 145.53 54.26 -27.60
N LYS A 62 146.72 54.80 -27.89
CA LYS A 62 147.87 54.65 -26.99
C LYS A 62 147.74 55.40 -25.65
N THR A 63 146.91 56.42 -25.56
CA THR A 63 146.82 57.28 -24.37
C THR A 63 145.96 56.72 -23.22
N LEU A 64 145.17 55.66 -23.43
CA LEU A 64 144.19 55.19 -22.43
C LEU A 64 144.74 54.12 -21.45
N ASP A 65 145.70 53.28 -21.84
CA ASP A 65 146.14 52.12 -21.05
C ASP A 65 146.76 52.43 -19.67
N ILE A 66 147.30 53.63 -19.47
CA ILE A 66 148.06 53.95 -18.23
C ILE A 66 147.13 54.25 -17.04
N LYS A 67 145.91 54.76 -17.27
CA LYS A 67 145.03 55.26 -16.20
C LYS A 67 144.32 54.15 -15.42
N ASP A 68 144.20 52.96 -16.01
CA ASP A 68 143.43 51.86 -15.43
C ASP A 68 144.18 51.11 -14.32
N ALA A 69 145.52 51.13 -14.29
CA ALA A 69 146.31 50.33 -13.35
C ALA A 69 146.23 50.83 -11.89
N GLU A 70 146.19 52.15 -11.67
CA GLU A 70 146.27 52.74 -10.33
C GLU A 70 144.95 52.59 -9.55
N THR A 71 143.82 52.57 -10.25
CA THR A 71 142.48 52.34 -9.69
C THR A 71 142.34 50.95 -9.05
N ILE A 72 143.06 49.95 -9.55
CA ILE A 72 142.92 48.56 -9.11
C ILE A 72 143.46 48.32 -7.69
N LYS A 73 144.52 49.02 -7.29
CA LYS A 73 145.21 48.75 -6.01
C LYS A 73 144.35 49.14 -4.79
N ASN A 74 143.68 50.29 -4.83
CA ASN A 74 142.84 50.78 -3.73
C ASN A 74 141.61 49.89 -3.48
N SER A 75 141.10 49.23 -4.53
CA SER A 75 139.97 48.32 -4.41
C SER A 75 140.26 47.11 -3.51
N ASN A 76 141.52 46.65 -3.42
CA ASN A 76 141.84 45.42 -2.68
C ASN A 76 141.75 45.57 -1.15
N THR A 77 142.11 46.72 -0.58
CA THR A 77 142.07 46.91 0.88
C THR A 77 140.63 46.96 1.41
N THR A 78 139.71 47.56 0.64
CA THR A 78 138.28 47.58 0.98
C THR A 78 137.66 46.18 0.99
N ILE A 79 138.15 45.27 0.15
CA ILE A 79 137.67 43.89 0.06
C ILE A 79 137.91 43.10 1.35
N GLU A 80 139.03 43.32 2.05
CA GLU A 80 139.38 42.56 3.26
C GLU A 80 138.40 42.81 4.43
N ILE A 81 138.05 44.09 4.67
CA ILE A 81 137.12 44.47 5.74
C ILE A 81 135.71 43.93 5.47
N LEU A 82 135.30 43.94 4.21
CA LEU A 82 134.00 43.41 3.80
C LEU A 82 133.89 41.90 4.08
N ARG A 83 134.98 41.13 3.94
CA ARG A 83 135.00 39.68 4.24
C ARG A 83 134.74 39.35 5.71
N GLN A 84 135.24 40.15 6.65
CA GLN A 84 135.01 39.87 8.08
C GLN A 84 133.55 40.12 8.49
N ARG A 85 132.94 41.20 7.98
CA ARG A 85 131.50 41.47 8.18
C ARG A 85 130.63 40.40 7.55
N GLU A 86 130.99 39.93 6.35
CA GLU A 86 130.33 38.84 5.65
C GLU A 86 130.24 37.58 6.55
N LYS A 87 131.33 37.22 7.24
CA LYS A 87 131.36 36.04 8.10
C LYS A 87 130.42 36.13 9.32
N SER A 88 130.34 37.29 9.95
CA SER A 88 129.43 37.52 11.10
C SER A 88 127.96 37.48 10.68
N ILE A 89 127.64 38.07 9.53
CA ILE A 89 126.29 38.04 8.94
C ILE A 89 125.89 36.60 8.62
N LYS A 90 126.80 35.81 8.05
CA LYS A 90 126.54 34.42 7.68
C LYS A 90 126.10 33.55 8.86
N ASN A 91 126.79 33.64 10.00
CA ASN A 91 126.43 32.87 11.20
C ASN A 91 125.04 33.23 11.78
N LYS A 92 124.59 34.49 11.64
CA LYS A 92 123.24 34.89 12.05
C LYS A 92 122.18 34.36 11.09
N ILE A 93 122.46 34.40 9.79
CA ILE A 93 121.60 33.82 8.74
C ILE A 93 121.40 32.33 8.98
N ASP A 94 122.47 31.60 9.33
CA ASP A 94 122.37 30.15 9.55
C ASP A 94 121.44 29.81 10.74
N LYS A 95 121.51 30.55 11.85
CA LYS A 95 120.61 30.35 13.01
C LYS A 95 119.15 30.66 12.70
N GLU A 96 118.87 31.73 11.95
CA GLU A 96 117.50 32.06 11.53
C GLU A 96 116.97 31.03 10.53
N ASN A 97 117.82 30.52 9.63
CA ASN A 97 117.45 29.44 8.71
C ASN A 97 117.08 28.16 9.47
N ASP A 98 117.80 27.79 10.52
CA ASP A 98 117.44 26.62 11.34
C ASP A 98 116.06 26.77 11.99
N LYS A 99 115.72 27.99 12.47
CA LYS A 99 114.41 28.29 13.05
C LYS A 99 113.29 28.31 12.00
N ILE A 100 113.57 28.84 10.81
CA ILE A 100 112.67 28.78 9.65
C ILE A 100 112.41 27.33 9.25
N ASN A 101 113.44 26.49 9.26
CA ASN A 101 113.31 25.08 8.92
C ASN A 101 112.44 24.31 9.91
N SER A 102 112.54 24.61 11.22
CA SER A 102 111.66 23.96 12.22
C SER A 102 110.20 24.40 12.04
N LEU A 103 109.95 25.69 11.85
CA LEU A 103 108.59 26.21 11.63
C LEU A 103 107.97 25.70 10.34
N ASN A 104 108.74 25.56 9.27
CA ASN A 104 108.28 24.96 8.01
C ASN A 104 107.88 23.50 8.20
N LYS A 105 108.59 22.76 9.05
CA LYS A 105 108.24 21.37 9.38
C LYS A 105 106.89 21.29 10.12
N ASP A 106 106.70 22.14 11.12
CA ASP A 106 105.44 22.19 11.88
C ASP A 106 104.26 22.64 10.99
N LEU A 107 104.47 23.63 10.12
CA LEU A 107 103.47 24.08 9.15
C LEU A 107 103.08 22.95 8.18
N SER A 108 104.04 22.15 7.72
CA SER A 108 103.78 21.00 6.84
C SER A 108 102.93 19.93 7.52
N VAL A 109 103.11 19.71 8.83
CA VAL A 109 102.29 18.77 9.62
C VAL A 109 100.86 19.30 9.73
N LEU A 110 100.68 20.56 10.11
CA LEU A 110 99.36 21.18 10.25
C LEU A 110 98.59 21.20 8.92
N VAL A 111 99.26 21.50 7.80
CA VAL A 111 98.64 21.46 6.46
C VAL A 111 98.18 20.03 6.11
N SER A 112 98.93 19.01 6.52
CA SER A 112 98.56 17.62 6.29
C SER A 112 97.37 17.18 7.15
N GLU A 113 97.31 17.61 8.42
CA GLU A 113 96.18 17.36 9.30
C GLU A 113 94.90 18.06 8.83
N GLU A 114 95.01 19.31 8.39
CA GLU A 114 93.90 20.10 7.86
C GLU A 114 93.30 19.46 6.61
N LYS A 115 94.18 19.01 5.70
CA LYS A 115 93.78 18.25 4.51
C LYS A 115 93.05 16.95 4.89
N SER A 116 93.59 16.17 5.84
CA SER A 116 92.95 14.93 6.30
C SER A 116 91.57 15.18 6.93
N LYS A 117 91.39 16.26 7.70
CA LYS A 117 90.10 16.61 8.30
C LYS A 117 89.08 17.08 7.26
N ARG A 118 89.50 17.84 6.25
CA ARG A 118 88.62 18.19 5.10
C ARG A 118 88.16 16.94 4.36
N GLU A 119 89.07 16.02 4.07
CA GLU A 119 88.72 14.77 3.39
C GLU A 119 87.74 13.90 4.20
N GLN A 120 87.85 13.89 5.54
CA GLN A 120 86.88 13.21 6.41
C GLN A 120 85.51 13.90 6.39
N LYS A 121 85.49 15.24 6.48
CA LYS A 121 84.25 16.02 6.39
C LYS A 121 83.51 15.77 5.07
N ASP A 122 84.22 15.82 3.95
CA ASP A 122 83.65 15.57 2.62
C ASP A 122 83.06 14.15 2.50
N LYS A 123 83.70 13.16 3.13
CA LYS A 123 83.18 11.78 3.17
C LYS A 123 81.87 11.69 3.96
N LEU A 124 81.83 12.30 5.15
CA LEU A 124 80.63 12.30 6.00
C LEU A 124 79.47 13.05 5.36
N GLU A 125 79.73 14.19 4.70
CA GLU A 125 78.69 14.94 3.97
C GLU A 125 78.12 14.13 2.80
N LYS A 126 78.97 13.41 2.06
CA LYS A 126 78.51 12.49 1.01
C LYS A 126 77.69 11.34 1.55
N GLU A 127 78.03 10.82 2.73
CA GLU A 127 77.30 9.74 3.39
C GLU A 127 75.94 10.22 3.92
N LEU A 128 75.90 11.40 4.53
CA LEU A 128 74.66 12.05 4.98
C LEU A 128 73.70 12.28 3.79
N ALA A 129 74.21 12.82 2.68
CA ALA A 129 73.40 13.04 1.48
C ALA A 129 72.85 11.73 0.87
N LYS A 130 73.58 10.61 1.00
CA LYS A 130 73.09 9.28 0.60
C LYS A 130 71.96 8.80 1.53
N LEU A 131 72.14 8.97 2.83
CA LEU A 131 71.13 8.60 3.83
C LEU A 131 69.84 9.42 3.66
N GLU A 132 69.95 10.72 3.41
CA GLU A 132 68.80 11.59 3.13
C GLU A 132 68.03 11.14 1.88
N LYS A 133 68.74 10.81 0.79
CA LYS A 133 68.12 10.25 -0.43
C LYS A 133 67.45 8.89 -0.17
N SER A 134 68.06 8.04 0.65
CA SER A 134 67.45 6.77 1.05
C SER A 134 66.17 7.00 1.83
N LYS A 135 66.19 7.88 2.83
CA LYS A 135 65.03 8.23 3.65
C LYS A 135 63.90 8.82 2.79
N GLU A 136 64.21 9.67 1.82
CA GLU A 136 63.20 10.22 0.91
C GLU A 136 62.57 9.14 0.02
N LYS A 137 63.38 8.19 -0.46
CA LYS A 137 62.88 7.02 -1.20
C LYS A 137 61.98 6.15 -0.33
N ASP A 138 62.37 5.90 0.92
CA ASP A 138 61.59 5.09 1.85
C ASP A 138 60.25 5.77 2.20
N ASN A 139 60.25 7.10 2.37
CA ASN A 139 59.01 7.88 2.55
C ASN A 139 58.09 7.79 1.32
N LYS A 140 58.63 7.85 0.10
CA LYS A 140 57.85 7.68 -1.14
C LYS A 140 57.25 6.28 -1.23
N ASN A 141 58.02 5.26 -0.90
CA ASN A 141 57.55 3.87 -0.85
C ASN A 141 56.45 3.71 0.21
N GLN A 142 56.62 4.27 1.41
CA GLN A 142 55.61 4.24 2.45
C GLN A 142 54.31 4.89 2.00
N LYS A 143 54.38 6.03 1.30
CA LYS A 143 53.19 6.69 0.74
C LYS A 143 52.50 5.80 -0.30
N PHE A 144 53.26 5.20 -1.21
CA PHE A 144 52.73 4.27 -2.21
C PHE A 144 52.02 3.08 -1.56
N PHE A 145 52.65 2.42 -0.59
CA PHE A 145 52.04 1.28 0.11
C PHE A 145 50.79 1.69 0.88
N ASN A 146 50.76 2.87 1.49
CA ASN A 146 49.57 3.36 2.18
C ASN A 146 48.41 3.64 1.21
N GLU A 147 48.69 4.14 0.00
CA GLU A 147 47.67 4.33 -1.04
C GLU A 147 47.15 3.00 -1.57
N GLU A 148 48.03 2.02 -1.79
CA GLU A 148 47.62 0.68 -2.23
C GLU A 148 46.83 -0.05 -1.14
N ILE A 149 47.20 0.08 0.13
CA ILE A 149 46.42 -0.46 1.27
C ILE A 149 45.01 0.12 1.26
N LYS A 150 44.85 1.44 1.10
CA LYS A 150 43.52 2.07 1.02
C LYS A 150 42.69 1.55 -0.14
N ARG A 151 43.31 1.32 -1.30
CA ARG A 151 42.63 0.75 -2.46
C ARG A 151 42.18 -0.68 -2.19
N LEU A 152 43.06 -1.52 -1.64
CA LEU A 152 42.74 -2.90 -1.26
C LEU A 152 41.64 -2.96 -0.18
N GLU A 153 41.64 -2.04 0.77
CA GLU A 153 40.56 -1.90 1.76
C GLU A 153 39.21 -1.58 1.09
N ALA A 154 39.19 -0.70 0.10
CA ALA A 154 37.98 -0.39 -0.66
C ALA A 154 37.48 -1.60 -1.47
N ASP A 155 38.39 -2.31 -2.15
CA ASP A 155 38.07 -3.54 -2.90
C ASP A 155 37.53 -4.62 -1.94
N LEU A 156 38.12 -4.75 -0.75
CA LEU A 156 37.65 -5.67 0.30
C LEU A 156 36.24 -5.30 0.78
N ILE A 157 35.95 -4.01 0.99
CA ILE A 157 34.61 -3.53 1.37
C ILE A 157 33.59 -3.89 0.28
N TYR A 158 33.92 -3.65 -0.98
CA TYR A 158 33.05 -3.99 -2.11
C TYR A 158 32.79 -5.50 -2.18
N LEU A 159 33.85 -6.32 -2.13
CA LEU A 159 33.73 -7.77 -2.18
C LEU A 159 32.94 -8.33 -0.98
N ASN A 160 33.09 -7.73 0.19
CA ASN A 160 32.33 -8.08 1.38
C ASN A 160 30.83 -7.73 1.25
N SER A 161 30.50 -6.66 0.53
CA SER A 161 29.11 -6.31 0.20
C SER A 161 28.48 -7.33 -0.76
N ASP A 162 29.22 -7.75 -1.80
CA ASP A 162 28.77 -8.79 -2.73
C ASP A 162 28.63 -10.15 -2.04
N TYR A 163 29.57 -10.51 -1.17
CA TYR A 163 29.47 -11.68 -0.31
C TYR A 163 28.22 -11.63 0.57
N SER A 164 27.92 -10.46 1.15
CA SER A 164 26.73 -10.26 1.99
C SER A 164 25.44 -10.40 1.20
N ARG A 165 25.40 -9.94 -0.07
CA ARG A 165 24.25 -10.15 -0.96
C ARG A 165 24.09 -11.62 -1.32
N LEU A 166 25.17 -12.28 -1.74
CA LEU A 166 25.15 -13.69 -2.10
C LEU A 166 24.73 -14.57 -0.92
N LYS A 167 25.20 -14.19 0.28
CA LYS A 167 24.81 -14.81 1.53
C LYS A 167 23.31 -14.75 1.71
N ARG A 168 22.67 -13.58 1.56
CA ARG A 168 21.19 -13.41 1.63
C ARG A 168 20.43 -14.23 0.59
N GLN A 169 20.97 -14.42 -0.61
CA GLN A 169 20.29 -15.23 -1.63
C GLN A 169 20.35 -16.73 -1.35
N ILE A 170 21.51 -17.25 -0.93
CA ILE A 170 21.65 -18.66 -0.50
C ILE A 170 20.64 -18.96 0.59
N GLN A 171 20.62 -18.02 1.50
CA GLN A 171 19.71 -17.91 2.59
C GLN A 171 18.24 -18.06 2.11
N ASP A 172 17.74 -17.15 1.27
CA ASP A 172 16.35 -17.18 0.80
C ASP A 172 15.98 -18.55 0.18
N TYR A 173 16.89 -19.15 -0.59
CA TYR A 173 16.70 -20.47 -1.20
C TYR A 173 16.61 -21.61 -0.19
N GLU A 174 17.36 -21.55 0.90
CA GLU A 174 17.29 -22.56 1.93
C GLU A 174 15.97 -22.46 2.70
N THR A 175 15.43 -21.26 2.89
CA THR A 175 14.08 -21.04 3.43
C THR A 175 13.02 -21.67 2.52
N GLU A 176 13.09 -21.41 1.21
CA GLU A 176 12.18 -22.02 0.23
C GLU A 176 12.27 -23.56 0.24
N LEU A 177 13.48 -24.12 0.25
CA LEU A 177 13.71 -25.57 0.26
C LEU A 177 13.12 -26.23 1.52
N ASN A 178 13.18 -25.56 2.66
CA ASN A 178 12.58 -26.03 3.90
C ASN A 178 11.05 -26.04 3.84
N THR A 179 10.43 -25.02 3.23
CA THR A 179 8.97 -25.02 3.04
C THR A 179 8.51 -26.17 2.14
N LEU A 180 9.22 -26.43 1.04
CA LEU A 180 8.93 -27.54 0.13
C LEU A 180 9.09 -28.91 0.81
N LYS A 181 10.12 -29.06 1.65
CA LYS A 181 10.35 -30.30 2.41
C LYS A 181 9.22 -30.58 3.39
N LYS A 182 8.69 -29.55 4.07
CA LYS A 182 7.56 -29.66 4.99
C LYS A 182 6.27 -30.01 4.25
N ASP A 183 6.01 -29.39 3.10
CA ASP A 183 4.84 -29.73 2.28
C ASP A 183 4.91 -31.19 1.78
N LYS A 184 6.09 -31.67 1.38
CA LYS A 184 6.31 -33.08 1.04
C LYS A 184 6.00 -34.03 2.20
N GLN A 185 6.45 -33.71 3.41
CA GLN A 185 6.16 -34.52 4.60
C GLN A 185 4.66 -34.56 4.91
N ASN A 186 3.98 -33.41 4.89
CA ASN A 186 2.53 -33.34 5.13
C ASN A 186 1.75 -34.17 4.10
N LYS A 187 2.16 -34.13 2.82
CA LYS A 187 1.55 -34.97 1.77
C LYS A 187 1.81 -36.45 2.01
N GLN A 188 2.99 -36.82 2.49
CA GLN A 188 3.34 -38.20 2.83
C GLN A 188 2.50 -38.73 3.99
N GLU A 189 2.31 -37.94 5.06
CA GLU A 189 1.45 -38.31 6.19
C GLU A 189 -0.01 -38.53 5.76
N LYS A 190 -0.53 -37.69 4.85
CA LYS A 190 -1.86 -37.89 4.26
C LYS A 190 -1.94 -39.21 3.48
N ILE A 191 -0.94 -39.53 2.67
CA ILE A 191 -0.87 -40.80 1.93
C ILE A 191 -0.85 -41.99 2.90
N ASP A 192 -0.07 -41.91 3.97
CA ASP A 192 0.06 -43.02 4.92
C ASP A 192 -1.22 -43.23 5.74
N ASN A 193 -1.93 -42.16 6.07
CA ASN A 193 -3.28 -42.25 6.65
C ASN A 193 -4.26 -42.94 5.69
N ILE A 194 -4.31 -42.51 4.43
CA ILE A 194 -5.16 -43.15 3.40
C ILE A 194 -4.82 -44.64 3.26
N ARG A 195 -3.53 -45.00 3.22
CA ARG A 195 -3.08 -46.41 3.19
C ARG A 195 -3.52 -47.18 4.43
N HIS A 196 -3.48 -46.57 5.62
CA HIS A 196 -3.95 -47.18 6.84
C HIS A 196 -5.45 -47.46 6.78
N GLN A 197 -6.26 -46.47 6.38
CA GLN A 197 -7.70 -46.64 6.19
C GLN A 197 -8.03 -47.72 5.15
N LEU A 198 -7.27 -47.78 4.04
CA LEU A 198 -7.43 -48.81 3.02
C LEU A 198 -7.16 -50.22 3.57
N ARG A 199 -6.10 -50.37 4.37
CA ARG A 199 -5.77 -51.64 5.05
C ARG A 199 -6.86 -52.07 6.01
N GLN A 200 -7.42 -51.14 6.80
CA GLN A 200 -8.55 -51.44 7.68
C GLN A 200 -9.77 -51.92 6.88
N LYS A 201 -10.11 -51.24 5.78
CA LYS A 201 -11.20 -51.68 4.90
C LYS A 201 -10.96 -53.06 4.29
N HIS A 202 -9.73 -53.34 3.84
CA HIS A 202 -9.35 -54.67 3.36
C HIS A 202 -9.49 -55.75 4.43
N TYR A 203 -9.08 -55.46 5.66
CA TYR A 203 -9.26 -56.36 6.78
C TYR A 203 -10.74 -56.65 7.05
N PHE A 204 -11.59 -55.63 7.07
CA PHE A 204 -13.03 -55.83 7.23
C PHE A 204 -13.63 -56.66 6.10
N LEU A 205 -13.18 -56.45 4.86
CA LEU A 205 -13.61 -57.25 3.71
C LEU A 205 -13.22 -58.73 3.87
N SER A 206 -11.97 -58.99 4.27
CA SER A 206 -11.50 -60.35 4.56
C SER A 206 -12.29 -60.99 5.70
N LEU A 207 -12.63 -60.22 6.74
CA LEU A 207 -13.41 -60.72 7.88
C LEU A 207 -14.86 -61.03 7.48
N LEU A 208 -15.42 -60.27 6.54
CA LEU A 208 -16.73 -60.53 5.98
C LEU A 208 -16.72 -61.82 5.14
N GLU A 209 -15.67 -62.02 4.34
CA GLU A 209 -15.53 -63.21 3.50
C GLU A 209 -15.37 -64.47 4.35
N THR A 210 -14.59 -64.42 5.43
CA THR A 210 -14.48 -65.56 6.36
C THR A 210 -15.79 -65.83 7.09
N LYS A 211 -16.53 -64.79 7.51
CA LYS A 211 -17.86 -64.96 8.09
C LYS A 211 -18.85 -65.58 7.11
N LYS A 212 -18.81 -65.19 5.84
CA LYS A 212 -19.63 -65.76 4.77
C LYS A 212 -19.30 -67.25 4.55
N GLN A 213 -18.02 -67.60 4.52
CA GLN A 213 -17.59 -69.00 4.43
C GLN A 213 -18.00 -69.81 5.66
N LEU A 214 -17.87 -69.24 6.86
CA LEU A 214 -18.31 -69.88 8.10
C LEU A 214 -19.82 -70.11 8.11
N HIS A 215 -20.61 -69.14 7.66
CA HIS A 215 -22.05 -69.30 7.55
C HIS A 215 -22.43 -70.45 6.60
N LYS A 216 -21.75 -70.54 5.45
CA LYS A 216 -21.95 -71.66 4.51
C LYS A 216 -21.62 -73.00 5.15
N LYS A 217 -20.49 -73.10 5.86
CA LYS A 217 -20.10 -74.32 6.59
C LYS A 217 -21.12 -74.71 7.67
N LEU A 218 -21.57 -73.75 8.46
CA LEU A 218 -22.59 -73.99 9.49
C LEU A 218 -23.91 -74.46 8.88
N GLN A 219 -24.28 -73.92 7.71
CA GLN A 219 -25.47 -74.35 7.00
C GLN A 219 -25.35 -75.80 6.50
N ASP A 220 -24.21 -76.15 5.90
CA ASP A 220 -23.92 -77.53 5.48
C ASP A 220 -23.88 -78.49 6.70
N GLU A 221 -23.31 -78.04 7.83
CA GLU A 221 -23.22 -78.82 9.06
C GLU A 221 -24.57 -79.02 9.74
N ILE A 222 -25.46 -78.01 9.73
CA ILE A 222 -26.84 -78.14 10.19
C ILE A 222 -27.57 -79.20 9.34
N SER A 223 -27.47 -79.12 8.02
CA SER A 223 -28.09 -80.12 7.13
C SER A 223 -27.55 -81.53 7.39
N HIS A 224 -26.25 -81.67 7.68
CA HIS A 224 -25.68 -82.97 8.03
C HIS A 224 -26.13 -83.46 9.41
N LEU A 225 -26.18 -82.58 10.42
CA LEU A 225 -26.62 -82.91 11.76
C LEU A 225 -28.10 -83.32 11.79
N GLU A 226 -28.95 -82.67 10.99
CA GLU A 226 -30.35 -83.06 10.82
C GLU A 226 -30.46 -84.48 10.25
N GLN A 227 -29.72 -84.80 9.19
CA GLN A 227 -29.64 -86.18 8.67
C GLN A 227 -29.12 -87.17 9.71
N LYS A 228 -28.05 -86.80 10.41
CA LYS A 228 -27.43 -87.66 11.42
C LYS A 228 -28.37 -87.89 12.60
N GLN A 229 -29.13 -86.89 13.01
CA GLN A 229 -30.14 -87.01 14.06
C GLN A 229 -31.25 -87.98 13.64
N SER A 230 -31.73 -87.89 12.40
CA SER A 230 -32.68 -88.87 11.86
C SER A 230 -32.12 -90.30 11.89
N SER A 231 -30.88 -90.51 11.43
CA SER A 231 -30.24 -91.84 11.46
C SER A 231 -29.94 -92.33 12.88
N LEU A 232 -29.55 -91.44 13.80
CA LEU A 232 -29.29 -91.81 15.19
C LEU A 232 -30.57 -92.23 15.89
N ASN A 233 -31.68 -91.52 15.67
CA ASN A 233 -32.97 -91.89 16.23
C ASN A 233 -33.39 -93.30 15.78
N GLU A 234 -33.23 -93.63 14.50
CA GLU A 234 -33.46 -94.99 14.02
C GLU A 234 -32.52 -96.01 14.66
N SER A 235 -31.24 -95.66 14.83
CA SER A 235 -30.25 -96.55 15.45
C SER A 235 -30.49 -96.74 16.95
N VAL A 236 -30.93 -95.72 17.68
CA VAL A 236 -31.24 -95.79 19.11
C VAL A 236 -32.39 -96.78 19.31
N VAL A 237 -33.45 -96.67 18.50
CA VAL A 237 -34.55 -97.63 18.52
C VAL A 237 -34.03 -99.06 18.32
N LYS A 238 -33.20 -99.30 17.30
CA LYS A 238 -32.60 -100.62 17.04
C LYS A 238 -31.67 -101.11 18.16
N LYS A 239 -30.86 -100.24 18.75
CA LYS A 239 -29.94 -100.61 19.84
C LYS A 239 -30.65 -100.87 21.16
N GLN A 240 -31.76 -100.19 21.42
CA GLN A 240 -32.62 -100.49 22.55
C GLN A 240 -33.12 -101.95 22.47
N GLU A 241 -33.55 -102.38 21.28
CA GLU A 241 -33.96 -103.76 21.01
C GLU A 241 -32.78 -104.75 21.17
N GLU A 242 -31.59 -104.41 20.64
CA GLU A 242 -30.41 -105.27 20.74
C GLU A 242 -29.87 -105.40 22.18
N ILE A 243 -29.89 -104.34 22.98
CA ILE A 243 -29.50 -104.39 24.41
C ILE A 243 -30.45 -105.32 25.17
N GLN A 244 -31.74 -105.24 24.88
CA GLN A 244 -32.72 -106.13 25.49
C GLN A 244 -32.38 -107.59 25.15
N GLN A 245 -32.01 -107.88 23.91
CA GLN A 245 -31.59 -109.22 23.49
C GLN A 245 -30.27 -109.67 24.14
N LYS A 246 -29.24 -108.82 24.17
CA LYS A 246 -27.92 -109.19 24.71
C LYS A 246 -27.89 -109.28 26.24
N THR A 247 -28.71 -108.52 26.95
CA THR A 247 -28.84 -108.65 28.40
C THR A 247 -29.33 -110.05 28.75
N ASN A 248 -30.31 -110.56 27.99
CA ASN A 248 -30.78 -111.93 28.13
C ASN A 248 -29.67 -112.96 27.80
N ALA A 249 -28.86 -112.70 26.76
CA ALA A 249 -27.76 -113.58 26.37
C ALA A 249 -26.59 -113.58 27.38
N LEU A 250 -26.20 -112.43 27.94
CA LEU A 250 -25.12 -112.32 28.94
C LEU A 250 -25.48 -113.07 30.22
N GLN A 251 -26.74 -113.00 30.64
CA GLN A 251 -27.20 -113.76 31.79
C GLN A 251 -27.04 -115.27 31.54
N SER A 252 -27.30 -115.72 30.31
CA SER A 252 -27.04 -117.11 29.89
C SER A 252 -25.54 -117.45 29.88
N ALA A 253 -24.69 -116.60 29.32
CA ALA A 253 -23.25 -116.83 29.23
C ALA A 253 -22.53 -116.77 30.60
N LYS A 254 -22.99 -115.93 31.54
CA LYS A 254 -22.47 -115.89 32.91
C LYS A 254 -22.66 -117.23 33.61
N ASN A 255 -23.80 -117.88 33.39
CA ASN A 255 -24.06 -119.22 33.91
C ASN A 255 -23.13 -120.27 33.26
N GLN A 256 -22.80 -120.11 31.97
CA GLN A 256 -21.83 -120.98 31.27
C GLN A 256 -20.37 -120.74 31.72
N LEU A 257 -19.97 -119.51 32.05
CA LEU A 257 -18.61 -119.19 32.50
C LEU A 257 -18.29 -119.81 33.87
N ILE A 258 -19.29 -119.86 34.77
CA ILE A 258 -19.16 -120.57 36.05
C ILE A 258 -18.85 -122.05 35.77
N GLN A 259 -19.54 -122.68 34.83
CA GLN A 259 -19.28 -124.08 34.43
C GLN A 259 -17.88 -124.28 33.79
N LEU A 260 -17.39 -123.30 33.01
CA LEU A 260 -16.05 -123.38 32.41
C LEU A 260 -14.93 -123.10 33.42
N SER A 261 -15.16 -122.31 34.47
CA SER A 261 -14.20 -122.10 35.55
C SER A 261 -13.91 -123.41 36.30
N ASP A 262 -14.96 -124.21 36.55
CA ASP A 262 -14.82 -125.53 37.18
C ASP A 262 -14.07 -126.52 36.25
N LEU A 263 -14.27 -126.41 34.92
CA LEU A 263 -13.50 -127.15 33.93
C LEU A 263 -12.03 -126.71 33.85
N LYS A 264 -11.74 -125.40 33.95
CA LYS A 264 -10.38 -124.83 33.94
C LYS A 264 -9.54 -125.39 35.09
N ASP A 265 -10.08 -125.42 36.30
CA ASP A 265 -9.34 -125.96 37.46
C ASP A 265 -9.09 -127.47 37.34
N ASN A 266 -9.99 -128.20 36.69
CA ASN A 266 -9.82 -129.61 36.37
C ASN A 266 -8.79 -129.85 35.25
N THR A 267 -8.71 -128.94 34.27
CA THR A 267 -7.73 -128.97 33.17
C THR A 267 -6.33 -128.60 33.65
N LYS A 268 -6.21 -127.69 34.62
CA LYS A 268 -4.94 -127.37 35.32
C LYS A 268 -4.32 -128.61 35.97
N ARG A 269 -5.13 -129.43 36.67
CA ARG A 269 -4.68 -130.72 37.25
C ARG A 269 -4.32 -131.78 36.20
N LYS A 270 -4.86 -131.67 34.98
CA LYS A 270 -4.45 -132.51 33.82
C LYS A 270 -3.16 -131.99 33.17
N LEU A 271 -2.91 -130.68 33.19
CA LEU A 271 -1.67 -130.07 32.69
C LEU A 271 -0.49 -130.34 33.64
N GLU A 272 -0.71 -130.34 34.96
CA GLU A 272 0.29 -130.78 35.95
C GLU A 272 0.67 -132.26 35.74
N ARG A 273 -0.28 -133.12 35.34
CA ARG A 273 -0.03 -134.51 34.87
C ARG A 273 0.79 -134.56 33.57
N LYS A 274 0.50 -133.68 32.60
CA LYS A 274 1.26 -133.61 31.33
C LYS A 274 2.65 -132.96 31.45
N ILE A 275 2.90 -132.14 32.47
CA ILE A 275 4.25 -131.63 32.79
C ILE A 275 5.13 -132.77 33.31
N LEU A 276 4.59 -133.69 34.13
CA LEU A 276 5.34 -134.89 34.53
C LEU A 276 5.57 -135.86 33.35
N GLU A 277 4.61 -135.99 32.43
CA GLU A 277 4.79 -136.71 31.14
C GLU A 277 5.77 -135.98 30.19
N SER A 278 6.01 -134.68 30.38
CA SER A 278 7.11 -133.94 29.72
C SER A 278 8.47 -134.23 30.36
N GLU A 279 8.51 -134.60 31.65
CA GLU A 279 9.69 -135.18 32.32
C GLU A 279 10.05 -136.54 31.69
N GLU A 280 9.04 -137.32 31.28
CA GLU A 280 9.15 -138.51 30.42
C GLU A 280 9.79 -138.23 29.05
N SER A 281 9.89 -136.97 28.63
CA SER A 281 10.43 -136.58 27.32
C SER A 281 11.81 -135.93 27.39
N LYS A 282 12.27 -135.49 28.58
CA LYS A 282 13.53 -134.75 28.72
C LYS A 282 14.77 -135.63 28.89
N GLN A 283 14.69 -136.82 29.45
CA GLN A 283 15.84 -137.72 29.57
C GLN A 283 15.54 -139.11 29.02
N LYS A 284 14.56 -139.23 28.11
CA LYS A 284 14.71 -139.42 26.64
C LYS A 284 15.84 -138.66 25.90
N ILE A 285 16.55 -137.74 26.55
CA ILE A 285 18.03 -137.59 26.42
C ILE A 285 18.79 -138.84 26.97
N ILE A 286 18.06 -139.92 27.31
CA ILE A 286 18.36 -141.36 27.15
C ILE A 286 19.81 -141.62 26.74
N THR A 287 20.14 -141.87 25.50
CA THR A 287 20.35 -140.77 24.58
C THR A 287 21.84 -140.48 24.52
N LEU A 288 22.38 -140.01 25.65
CA LEU A 288 23.75 -139.51 25.80
C LEU A 288 24.57 -140.12 26.95
N GLU A 289 24.00 -140.56 28.08
CA GLU A 289 24.81 -141.07 29.21
C GLU A 289 25.14 -142.57 29.10
N GLU A 290 24.33 -143.33 28.35
CA GLU A 290 24.74 -144.64 27.81
C GLU A 290 25.93 -144.53 26.81
N ARG A 291 26.42 -143.30 26.54
CA ARG A 291 27.58 -143.02 25.70
C ARG A 291 28.83 -142.55 26.46
N LEU A 292 28.75 -142.32 27.77
CA LEU A 292 29.87 -141.84 28.59
C LEU A 292 29.75 -142.34 30.03
N GLN A 293 29.90 -143.62 30.30
CA GLN A 293 31.23 -144.20 30.51
C GLN A 293 30.97 -145.24 31.60
N ASN A 294 30.98 -146.54 31.32
CA ASN A 294 32.11 -147.16 30.63
C ASN A 294 33.44 -146.50 31.04
N ILE A 295 33.58 -146.27 32.35
CA ILE A 295 34.77 -146.11 33.16
C ILE A 295 34.33 -145.18 34.31
N ASN A 296 33.73 -145.77 35.32
CA ASN A 296 34.55 -146.20 36.44
C ASN A 296 35.31 -144.99 36.97
N ALA A 297 34.73 -144.25 37.92
CA ALA A 297 34.53 -144.84 39.23
C ALA A 297 35.70 -145.77 39.49
N GLU A 298 36.85 -145.18 39.75
CA GLU A 298 37.65 -145.68 40.82
C GLU A 298 38.51 -144.50 41.23
N ILE A 299 38.42 -144.17 42.49
CA ILE A 299 39.65 -144.27 43.23
C ILE A 299 40.45 -143.00 43.03
N LEU A 300 39.96 -142.04 43.79
CA LEU A 300 40.52 -141.90 45.12
C LEU A 300 41.70 -140.99 44.90
N ALA A 301 41.46 -139.71 45.10
CA ALA A 301 41.31 -139.25 46.46
C ALA A 301 42.45 -138.26 46.57
N LEU A 302 42.15 -137.00 46.87
CA LEU A 302 41.77 -136.65 48.23
C LEU A 302 42.90 -137.12 49.16
N GLU A 303 43.52 -136.31 49.95
CA GLU A 303 43.07 -135.10 50.59
C GLU A 303 44.31 -134.83 51.46
N GLN A 304 44.93 -133.67 51.33
CA GLN A 304 44.61 -132.57 52.23
C GLN A 304 45.46 -132.66 53.51
N VAL A 305 45.74 -131.46 54.02
CA VAL A 305 46.05 -131.17 55.42
C VAL A 305 47.53 -131.25 55.82
N LYS A 306 48.03 -130.01 55.96
CA LYS A 306 48.82 -129.49 57.08
C LYS A 306 50.34 -129.55 57.02
N GLU A 307 50.85 -128.32 57.01
CA GLU A 307 51.56 -127.80 58.17
C GLU A 307 52.84 -128.55 58.49
N ASN A 308 53.80 -128.15 57.68
CA ASN A 308 55.05 -127.61 58.12
C ASN A 308 55.79 -128.38 59.18
N GLU A 309 56.98 -128.69 58.68
CA GLU A 309 58.23 -128.66 59.38
C GLU A 309 58.67 -129.99 59.94
N ILE A 310 59.78 -130.38 59.33
CA ILE A 310 60.96 -130.72 60.11
C ILE A 310 60.79 -132.10 60.72
N SER A 311 61.30 -133.10 60.06
CA SER A 311 62.71 -133.19 59.72
C SER A 311 63.07 -134.61 60.07
N LYS A 312 64.28 -134.98 59.66
CA LYS A 312 65.06 -135.93 60.43
C LYS A 312 64.31 -137.23 60.56
N ILE A 313 64.56 -138.09 59.60
CA ILE A 313 65.41 -139.23 59.86
C ILE A 313 65.39 -139.96 58.51
N LYS A 314 66.25 -139.60 57.55
CA LYS A 314 67.70 -139.37 57.69
C LYS A 314 68.24 -140.42 58.63
N SER A 315 68.91 -141.41 58.05
CA SER A 315 69.28 -142.59 58.80
C SER A 315 68.01 -143.41 59.01
N ASP A 316 67.98 -144.71 58.96
CA ASP A 316 69.01 -145.68 58.86
C ASP A 316 68.41 -146.79 58.05
N ILE A 317 69.22 -147.34 57.17
CA ILE A 317 69.20 -148.66 56.58
C ILE A 317 69.56 -148.48 55.07
N LYS A 318 70.55 -147.66 54.70
CA LYS A 318 71.96 -148.08 54.61
C LYS A 318 72.16 -149.51 55.08
N LYS A 319 72.74 -150.36 54.23
CA LYS A 319 73.17 -151.71 54.62
C LYS A 319 71.93 -152.58 54.72
N VAL A 320 71.56 -153.16 53.60
CA VAL A 320 71.76 -154.60 53.50
C VAL A 320 71.77 -154.89 52.01
N GLU A 321 72.99 -155.15 51.52
CA GLU A 321 73.21 -156.37 50.75
C GLU A 321 73.06 -156.04 49.27
N ARG A 322 74.04 -155.34 48.67
CA ARG A 322 75.44 -155.78 48.64
C ARG A 322 75.62 -157.23 48.24
N GLU A 323 74.60 -157.85 47.68
CA GLU A 323 74.71 -159.24 47.36
C GLU A 323 74.19 -159.43 45.96
N LEU A 324 75.08 -160.02 45.21
CA LEU A 324 74.86 -160.57 43.92
C LEU A 324 74.82 -159.50 42.83
N GLU A 325 75.96 -158.88 42.50
CA GLU A 325 77.24 -159.62 42.38
C GLU A 325 77.05 -161.02 41.79
N GLN A 326 76.10 -161.18 40.90
CA GLN A 326 75.95 -162.37 40.11
C GLN A 326 74.96 -161.98 39.05
N SER A 327 75.33 -161.87 37.81
CA SER A 327 76.55 -162.31 37.23
C SER A 327 77.03 -161.09 36.48
N GLN A 328 78.24 -160.65 36.78
CA GLN A 328 79.40 -161.47 36.47
C GLN A 328 79.30 -161.90 35.02
N ASN A 329 80.47 -162.25 34.56
CA ASN A 329 80.51 -163.36 33.67
C ASN A 329 79.99 -162.94 32.28
N GLN A 330 80.86 -162.40 31.46
CA GLN A 330 82.09 -163.11 31.26
C GLN A 330 83.07 -162.25 30.49
N LEU A 331 84.25 -162.00 31.08
CA LEU A 331 85.22 -163.07 31.29
C LEU A 331 85.34 -163.82 29.98
N ARG A 332 86.28 -163.38 29.17
CA ARG A 332 87.21 -164.23 28.45
C ARG A 332 87.99 -163.27 27.57
N GLU A 333 89.29 -163.14 27.70
CA GLU A 333 90.25 -164.07 28.26
C GLU A 333 91.40 -163.17 28.73
N SER A 334 91.74 -163.16 30.02
CA SER A 334 92.39 -164.28 30.67
C SER A 334 93.63 -164.70 29.90
N ILE A 335 94.66 -165.02 30.70
CA ILE A 335 95.46 -166.21 30.41
C ILE A 335 96.39 -165.93 29.23
N LYS A 336 97.64 -165.55 29.47
CA LYS A 336 98.69 -166.44 30.00
C LYS A 336 99.91 -165.99 29.17
N ASN A 337 101.11 -165.77 29.68
CA ASN A 337 101.75 -166.48 30.76
C ASN A 337 103.24 -166.10 30.82
N ILE A 338 103.83 -166.47 31.96
CA ILE A 338 105.22 -166.95 32.16
C ILE A 338 106.27 -165.83 32.39
N ASN A 339 106.68 -165.54 33.62
CA ASN A 339 107.52 -166.32 34.55
C ASN A 339 109.01 -166.45 34.17
N GLN A 340 109.83 -165.88 35.07
CA GLN A 340 111.03 -166.49 35.70
C GLN A 340 112.43 -166.21 35.13
N LEU A 341 113.36 -166.16 36.10
CA LEU A 341 114.84 -166.25 36.10
C LEU A 341 115.56 -164.89 36.15
N ASN A 342 116.05 -164.31 37.25
CA ASN A 342 116.41 -164.74 38.61
C ASN A 342 117.57 -165.73 38.81
N ASP A 343 118.66 -165.74 38.01
CA ASP A 343 119.77 -166.64 38.38
C ASP A 343 121.19 -166.32 37.88
N THR A 344 121.58 -165.06 37.66
CA THR A 344 123.01 -164.81 37.40
C THR A 344 123.49 -163.48 37.97
N ILE A 345 123.64 -163.37 39.29
CA ILE A 345 124.78 -163.90 40.05
C ILE A 345 126.08 -163.26 39.56
N ASN A 346 126.55 -162.30 40.36
CA ASN A 346 127.79 -162.45 41.11
C ASN A 346 128.93 -163.17 40.38
N GLN A 347 129.37 -162.62 39.27
CA GLN A 347 130.73 -162.90 38.82
C GLN A 347 131.51 -161.62 38.64
N ILE A 348 132.38 -161.42 39.63
CA ILE A 348 133.77 -161.01 39.39
C ILE A 348 133.88 -159.48 39.25
N LYS A 349 133.95 -158.70 40.34
CA LYS A 349 134.86 -158.85 41.49
C LYS A 349 136.32 -158.90 40.99
N ASN A 350 136.98 -157.75 41.08
CA ASN A 350 138.42 -157.55 41.08
C ASN A 350 139.18 -157.66 39.76
N THR A 351 139.51 -156.51 39.17
CA THR A 351 140.86 -155.93 39.32
C THR A 351 140.81 -154.44 38.95
N ARG A 352 140.89 -153.49 39.91
CA ARG A 352 142.06 -153.02 40.68
C ARG A 352 142.76 -151.82 40.00
N THR A 353 142.50 -150.64 40.58
CA THR A 353 143.40 -149.50 40.83
C THR A 353 144.12 -148.80 39.66
N ASN A 354 143.75 -147.54 39.41
CA ASN A 354 144.46 -146.39 39.99
C ASN A 354 143.77 -145.04 39.68
N LYS A 355 143.89 -144.12 40.65
CA LYS A 355 143.79 -142.64 40.56
C LYS A 355 142.47 -141.96 40.96
N GLU A 356 142.30 -141.91 42.28
CA GLU A 356 141.52 -140.96 43.10
C GLU A 356 141.76 -139.45 42.80
N SER A 357 142.55 -139.07 41.78
CA SER A 357 142.84 -137.68 41.43
C SER A 357 141.89 -137.06 40.38
N GLU A 358 141.02 -137.86 39.72
CA GLU A 358 140.01 -137.33 38.78
C GLU A 358 138.67 -136.98 39.48
N LYS A 359 138.43 -137.48 40.69
CA LYS A 359 137.17 -137.30 41.44
C LYS A 359 137.03 -135.90 42.06
N GLU A 360 138.14 -135.26 42.41
CA GLU A 360 138.14 -133.89 42.96
C GLU A 360 137.98 -132.81 41.88
N GLU A 361 138.44 -133.06 40.65
CA GLU A 361 138.25 -132.15 39.51
C GLU A 361 136.81 -132.21 38.94
N ILE A 362 136.22 -133.41 38.86
CA ILE A 362 134.83 -133.60 38.42
C ILE A 362 133.83 -132.98 39.41
N ASN A 363 134.07 -133.09 40.72
CA ASN A 363 133.19 -132.47 41.72
C ASN A 363 133.21 -130.94 41.66
N ARG A 364 134.36 -130.34 41.35
CA ARG A 364 134.47 -128.88 41.18
C ARG A 364 133.73 -128.38 39.93
N GLN A 365 133.79 -129.11 38.82
CA GLN A 365 133.03 -128.80 37.60
C GLN A 365 131.51 -129.01 37.79
N LEU A 366 131.10 -129.96 38.63
CA LEU A 366 129.69 -130.20 38.96
C LEU A 366 129.09 -129.07 39.80
N GLU A 367 129.85 -128.54 40.78
CA GLU A 367 129.42 -127.40 41.60
C GLU A 367 129.32 -126.09 40.80
N GLU A 368 130.24 -125.84 39.86
CA GLU A 368 130.15 -124.71 38.93
C GLU A 368 128.92 -124.81 38.02
N LYS A 369 128.66 -125.99 37.41
CA LYS A 369 127.48 -126.19 36.56
C LYS A 369 126.16 -126.14 37.34
N THR A 370 126.14 -126.59 38.59
CA THR A 370 124.96 -126.48 39.46
C THR A 370 124.67 -125.01 39.79
N SER A 371 125.71 -124.22 40.05
CA SER A 371 125.59 -122.77 40.31
C SER A 371 125.13 -121.99 39.07
N GLU A 372 125.59 -122.36 37.87
CA GLU A 372 125.10 -121.80 36.60
C GLU A 372 123.62 -122.14 36.36
N LEU A 373 123.21 -123.38 36.63
CA LEU A 373 121.81 -123.81 36.47
C LEU A 373 120.87 -123.06 37.43
N GLU A 374 121.28 -122.86 38.68
CA GLU A 374 120.52 -122.05 39.65
C GLU A 374 120.37 -120.58 39.22
N LYS A 375 121.38 -120.03 38.53
CA LYS A 375 121.33 -118.66 38.00
C LYS A 375 120.39 -118.55 36.80
N GLU A 376 120.40 -119.50 35.88
CA GLU A 376 119.46 -119.54 34.75
C GLU A 376 118.02 -119.77 35.21
N GLU A 377 117.78 -120.63 36.22
CA GLU A 377 116.43 -120.86 36.77
C GLU A 377 115.87 -119.59 37.45
N ARG A 378 116.73 -118.82 38.14
CA ARG A 378 116.33 -117.50 38.68
C ARG A 378 115.99 -116.49 37.57
N GLN A 379 116.79 -116.43 36.50
CA GLN A 379 116.50 -115.56 35.36
C GLN A 379 115.20 -115.94 34.64
N LYS A 380 114.94 -117.24 34.48
CA LYS A 380 113.67 -117.73 33.93
C LYS A 380 112.47 -117.31 34.78
N GLN A 381 112.58 -117.36 36.11
CA GLN A 381 111.52 -116.90 37.00
C GLN A 381 111.30 -115.38 36.91
N GLU A 382 112.36 -114.57 36.84
CA GLU A 382 112.27 -113.12 36.63
C GLU A 382 111.58 -112.77 35.29
N TYR A 383 111.88 -113.52 34.22
CA TYR A 383 111.20 -113.34 32.93
C TYR A 383 109.71 -113.73 33.01
N LEU A 384 109.36 -114.80 33.72
CA LEU A 384 107.95 -115.18 33.92
C LEU A 384 107.17 -114.10 34.70
N ASP A 385 107.76 -113.55 35.76
CA ASP A 385 107.14 -112.48 36.54
C ASP A 385 106.97 -111.20 35.69
N THR A 386 107.96 -110.90 34.84
CA THR A 386 107.89 -109.77 33.89
C THR A 386 106.79 -109.99 32.85
N ILE A 387 106.69 -111.18 32.27
CA ILE A 387 105.63 -111.54 31.31
C ILE A 387 104.25 -111.40 31.97
N GLN A 388 104.09 -111.87 33.20
CA GLN A 388 102.83 -111.76 33.92
C GLN A 388 102.45 -110.30 34.20
N SER A 389 103.43 -109.45 34.56
CA SER A 389 103.21 -108.00 34.72
C SER A 389 102.77 -107.34 33.41
N LEU A 390 103.41 -107.68 32.29
CA LEU A 390 103.06 -107.15 30.96
C LEU A 390 101.67 -107.63 30.50
N ILE A 391 101.29 -108.88 30.80
CA ILE A 391 99.93 -109.40 30.54
C ILE A 391 98.91 -108.57 31.31
N ASN A 392 99.14 -108.33 32.61
CA ASN A 392 98.25 -107.52 33.43
C ASN A 392 98.15 -106.07 32.93
N GLN A 393 99.26 -105.47 32.47
CA GLN A 393 99.27 -104.14 31.86
C GLN A 393 98.49 -104.09 30.55
N LYS A 394 98.67 -105.08 29.67
CA LYS A 394 97.93 -105.21 28.41
C LYS A 394 96.41 -105.32 28.67
N GLU A 395 96.02 -106.12 29.66
CA GLU A 395 94.61 -106.30 30.03
C GLU A 395 94.01 -104.99 30.58
N ASN A 396 94.74 -104.27 31.44
CA ASN A 396 94.31 -102.97 31.96
C ASN A 396 94.17 -101.92 30.83
N LEU A 397 95.14 -101.85 29.91
CA LEU A 397 95.06 -100.96 28.74
C LEU A 397 93.90 -101.32 27.82
N ASN A 398 93.63 -102.61 27.61
CA ASN A 398 92.51 -103.08 26.82
C ASN A 398 91.17 -102.67 27.46
N ASN A 399 91.04 -102.80 28.79
CA ASN A 399 89.86 -102.34 29.51
C ASN A 399 89.67 -100.82 29.42
N LYS A 400 90.77 -100.04 29.51
CA LYS A 400 90.72 -98.58 29.28
C LYS A 400 90.29 -98.23 27.86
N PHE A 401 90.82 -98.93 26.86
CA PHE A 401 90.44 -98.72 25.45
C PHE A 401 88.96 -99.02 25.20
N GLN A 402 88.45 -100.14 25.74
CA GLN A 402 87.02 -100.47 25.65
C GLN A 402 86.12 -99.43 26.34
N ASN A 403 86.56 -98.87 27.47
CA ASN A 403 85.83 -97.79 28.13
C ASN A 403 85.84 -96.51 27.30
N TYR A 404 86.98 -96.14 26.70
CA TYR A 404 87.03 -94.98 25.79
C TYR A 404 86.20 -95.18 24.52
N ASP A 405 86.15 -96.39 23.96
CA ASP A 405 85.30 -96.71 22.81
C ASP A 405 83.80 -96.55 23.16
N LYS A 406 83.39 -97.02 24.35
CA LYS A 406 82.03 -96.81 24.87
C LYS A 406 81.72 -95.32 25.08
N GLU A 407 82.62 -94.56 25.70
CA GLU A 407 82.43 -93.12 25.88
C GLU A 407 82.34 -92.38 24.54
N ASN A 408 83.14 -92.75 23.54
CA ASN A 408 83.11 -92.12 22.23
C ASN A 408 81.80 -92.43 21.48
N LYS A 409 81.30 -93.66 21.56
CA LYS A 409 79.98 -94.01 21.01
C LYS A 409 78.87 -93.17 21.65
N GLN A 410 78.88 -93.05 22.97
CA GLN A 410 77.93 -92.20 23.71
C GLN A 410 78.04 -90.72 23.31
N LYS A 411 79.26 -90.20 23.13
CA LYS A 411 79.48 -88.82 22.66
C LYS A 411 78.99 -88.61 21.23
N GLN A 412 79.19 -89.58 20.34
CA GLN A 412 78.67 -89.54 18.97
C GLN A 412 77.14 -89.55 18.94
N GLU A 413 76.50 -90.43 19.71
CA GLU A 413 75.05 -90.44 19.87
C GLU A 413 74.54 -89.09 20.41
N ARG A 414 75.22 -88.50 21.39
CA ARG A 414 74.89 -87.18 21.94
C ARG A 414 75.01 -86.07 20.89
N ILE A 415 76.04 -86.10 20.05
CA ILE A 415 76.24 -85.12 18.97
C ILE A 415 75.10 -85.22 17.95
N GLU A 416 74.65 -86.43 17.62
CA GLU A 416 73.60 -86.61 16.64
C GLU A 416 72.24 -86.14 17.17
N VAL A 417 71.95 -86.39 18.45
CA VAL A 417 70.77 -85.82 19.13
C VAL A 417 70.84 -84.29 19.14
N LEU A 418 71.98 -83.70 19.50
CA LEU A 418 72.15 -82.24 19.52
C LEU A 418 72.02 -81.61 18.12
N LYS A 419 72.46 -82.29 17.05
CA LYS A 419 72.23 -81.85 15.67
C LYS A 419 70.75 -81.85 15.31
N GLN A 420 70.02 -82.89 15.71
CA GLN A 420 68.58 -82.94 15.48
C GLN A 420 67.86 -81.82 16.24
N GLU A 421 68.22 -81.59 17.50
CA GLU A 421 67.69 -80.46 18.29
C GLU A 421 68.00 -79.11 17.65
N HIS A 422 69.23 -78.90 17.16
CA HIS A 422 69.59 -77.66 16.45
C HIS A 422 68.75 -77.49 15.18
N ASN A 423 68.59 -78.52 14.37
CA ASN A 423 67.80 -78.45 13.15
C ASN A 423 66.34 -78.11 13.45
N GLU A 424 65.76 -78.66 14.52
CA GLU A 424 64.39 -78.30 14.90
C GLU A 424 64.26 -76.89 15.47
N LEU A 425 65.23 -76.44 16.27
CA LEU A 425 65.30 -75.04 16.71
C LEU A 425 65.45 -74.08 15.52
N GLN A 426 66.21 -74.46 14.50
CA GLN A 426 66.38 -73.66 13.29
C GLN A 426 65.08 -73.55 12.50
N LYS A 427 64.35 -74.67 12.31
CA LYS A 427 63.02 -74.62 11.67
C LYS A 427 62.04 -73.77 12.48
N GLN A 428 62.07 -73.86 13.82
CA GLN A 428 61.23 -73.00 14.67
C GLN A 428 61.59 -71.52 14.51
N GLN A 429 62.89 -71.19 14.40
CA GLN A 429 63.35 -69.81 14.17
C GLN A 429 62.92 -69.28 12.80
N GLU A 430 62.98 -70.10 11.74
CA GLU A 430 62.49 -69.74 10.41
C GLU A 430 60.99 -69.46 10.43
N LEU A 431 60.20 -70.34 11.07
CA LEU A 431 58.75 -70.21 11.18
C LEU A 431 58.33 -68.98 11.98
N LEU A 432 59.04 -68.68 13.08
CA LEU A 432 58.86 -67.45 13.85
C LEU A 432 59.23 -66.21 13.02
N SER A 433 60.28 -66.29 12.21
CA SER A 433 60.68 -65.17 11.34
C SER A 433 59.63 -64.88 10.27
N GLU A 434 59.07 -65.92 9.66
CA GLU A 434 57.95 -65.79 8.72
C GLU A 434 56.70 -65.19 9.39
N GLN A 435 56.38 -65.62 10.61
CA GLN A 435 55.30 -65.04 11.41
C GLN A 435 55.54 -63.54 11.69
N ILE A 436 56.76 -63.16 12.08
CA ILE A 436 57.13 -61.75 12.30
C ILE A 436 56.96 -60.94 11.02
N ILE A 437 57.39 -61.46 9.87
CA ILE A 437 57.21 -60.78 8.58
C ILE A 437 55.73 -60.58 8.27
N SER A 438 54.91 -61.62 8.46
CA SER A 438 53.46 -61.54 8.25
C SER A 438 52.80 -60.52 9.18
N GLN A 439 53.11 -60.56 10.47
CA GLN A 439 52.59 -59.63 11.47
C GLN A 439 53.02 -58.18 11.18
N ASN A 440 54.27 -57.96 10.77
CA ASN A 440 54.74 -56.63 10.39
C ASN A 440 54.02 -56.09 9.15
N LYS A 441 53.69 -56.95 8.18
CA LYS A 441 52.88 -56.57 7.03
C LYS A 441 51.46 -56.18 7.47
N GLU A 442 50.84 -56.95 8.35
CA GLU A 442 49.53 -56.64 8.91
C GLU A 442 49.54 -55.32 9.71
N ILE A 443 50.57 -55.09 10.52
CA ILE A 443 50.77 -53.83 11.24
C ILE A 443 50.90 -52.65 10.27
N SER A 444 51.66 -52.82 9.18
CA SER A 444 51.81 -51.79 8.14
C SER A 444 50.46 -51.47 7.47
N ASP A 445 49.70 -52.50 7.08
CA ASP A 445 48.39 -52.33 6.46
C ASP A 445 47.39 -51.66 7.42
N LEU A 446 47.36 -52.08 8.69
CA LEU A 446 46.55 -51.43 9.73
C LEU A 446 46.97 -49.98 9.96
N THR A 447 48.27 -49.69 9.96
CA THR A 447 48.80 -48.33 10.09
C THR A 447 48.34 -47.44 8.94
N ASN A 448 48.41 -47.95 7.71
CA ASN A 448 47.92 -47.25 6.52
C ASN A 448 46.40 -47.02 6.57
N GLN A 449 45.64 -48.02 7.01
CA GLN A 449 44.19 -47.88 7.22
C GLN A 449 43.85 -46.83 8.29
N ILE A 450 44.60 -46.78 9.39
CA ILE A 450 44.44 -45.76 10.44
C ILE A 450 44.73 -44.36 9.87
N ALA A 451 45.80 -44.21 9.08
CA ALA A 451 46.13 -42.93 8.44
C ALA A 451 45.02 -42.47 7.48
N ALA A 452 44.52 -43.37 6.63
CA ALA A 452 43.40 -43.10 5.73
C ALA A 452 42.14 -42.70 6.52
N LYS A 453 41.79 -43.44 7.57
CA LYS A 453 40.65 -43.12 8.44
C LYS A 453 40.84 -41.77 9.15
N LYS A 454 42.05 -41.41 9.59
CA LYS A 454 42.33 -40.07 10.15
C LYS A 454 42.09 -38.95 9.14
N ILE A 455 42.48 -39.15 7.88
CA ILE A 455 42.21 -38.18 6.80
C ILE A 455 40.70 -38.03 6.59
N VAL A 456 39.97 -39.15 6.52
CA VAL A 456 38.51 -39.16 6.41
C VAL A 456 37.86 -38.41 7.59
N ILE A 457 38.29 -38.69 8.83
CA ILE A 457 37.80 -37.99 10.04
C ILE A 457 38.06 -36.48 9.94
N LYS A 458 39.26 -36.06 9.49
CA LYS A 458 39.60 -34.64 9.32
C LYS A 458 38.69 -33.96 8.30
N ASN A 459 38.40 -34.64 7.19
CA ASN A 459 37.52 -34.14 6.14
C ASN A 459 36.06 -34.07 6.63
N LEU A 460 35.57 -35.09 7.33
CA LEU A 460 34.26 -35.10 7.96
C LEU A 460 34.14 -33.94 8.96
N LYS A 461 35.14 -33.72 9.81
CA LYS A 461 35.15 -32.61 10.78
C LYS A 461 35.08 -31.24 10.11
N ARG A 462 35.77 -31.05 8.98
CA ARG A 462 35.65 -29.83 8.16
C ARG A 462 34.24 -29.69 7.55
N SER A 463 33.68 -30.77 7.03
CA SER A 463 32.32 -30.78 6.47
C SER A 463 31.27 -30.48 7.53
N THR A 464 31.38 -31.07 8.73
CA THR A 464 30.52 -30.78 9.88
C THR A 464 30.60 -29.31 10.27
N LYS A 465 31.81 -28.74 10.38
CA LYS A 465 31.96 -27.31 10.69
C LYS A 465 31.30 -26.42 9.62
N HIS A 466 31.47 -26.74 8.35
CA HIS A 466 30.83 -26.00 7.27
C HIS A 466 29.30 -26.11 7.32
N GLN A 467 28.76 -27.29 7.68
CA GLN A 467 27.33 -27.50 7.89
C GLN A 467 26.82 -26.70 9.08
N GLU A 468 27.56 -26.65 10.20
CA GLU A 468 27.22 -25.82 11.37
C GLU A 468 27.16 -24.32 11.00
N GLU A 469 28.15 -23.81 10.28
CA GLU A 469 28.17 -22.43 9.78
C GLU A 469 26.97 -22.13 8.87
N LYS A 470 26.58 -23.10 8.03
CA LYS A 470 25.41 -22.99 7.15
C LYS A 470 24.10 -22.99 7.94
N ILE A 471 23.98 -23.85 8.95
CA ILE A 471 22.83 -23.85 9.89
C ILE A 471 22.72 -22.52 10.64
N GLU A 472 23.83 -21.95 11.09
CA GLU A 472 23.82 -20.63 11.72
C GLU A 472 23.36 -19.53 10.77
N ALA A 473 23.84 -19.54 9.52
CA ALA A 473 23.41 -18.58 8.51
C ALA A 473 21.89 -18.68 8.29
N LEU A 474 21.39 -19.90 8.09
CA LEU A 474 19.97 -20.22 7.98
C LEU A 474 19.14 -19.70 9.15
N THR A 475 19.63 -19.94 10.36
CA THR A 475 18.94 -19.52 11.58
C THR A 475 18.83 -18.00 11.68
N ARG A 476 19.84 -17.26 11.20
CA ARG A 476 19.79 -15.78 11.19
C ARG A 476 18.75 -15.27 10.21
N GLU A 477 18.65 -15.85 9.02
CA GLU A 477 17.58 -15.44 8.11
C GLU A 477 16.21 -15.74 8.63
N TYR A 478 16.02 -16.93 9.20
CA TYR A 478 14.71 -17.34 9.65
C TYR A 478 14.19 -16.30 10.64
N LYS A 479 15.07 -15.76 11.50
CA LYS A 479 14.74 -14.61 12.36
C LYS A 479 14.42 -13.34 11.56
N THR A 480 15.19 -13.00 10.53
CA THR A 480 14.92 -11.84 9.66
C THR A 480 13.55 -11.96 8.97
N VAL A 481 13.31 -13.06 8.26
CA VAL A 481 12.04 -13.36 7.58
C VAL A 481 10.88 -13.37 8.57
N LYS A 482 11.07 -13.94 9.76
CA LYS A 482 10.04 -13.93 10.81
C LYS A 482 9.70 -12.51 11.24
N ASN A 483 10.70 -11.65 11.49
CA ASN A 483 10.46 -10.26 11.88
C ASN A 483 9.77 -9.47 10.76
N GLU A 484 10.18 -9.65 9.50
CA GLU A 484 9.53 -9.03 8.34
C GLU A 484 8.07 -9.47 8.20
N TRP A 485 7.77 -10.75 8.47
CA TRP A 485 6.41 -11.27 8.50
C TRP A 485 5.59 -10.64 9.64
N GLU A 486 6.13 -10.52 10.85
CA GLU A 486 5.47 -9.86 11.98
C GLU A 486 5.19 -8.37 11.68
N ASP A 487 6.10 -7.68 11.00
CA ASP A 487 5.92 -6.30 10.54
C ASP A 487 4.82 -6.19 9.48
N LYS A 488 4.81 -7.10 8.50
CA LYS A 488 3.74 -7.16 7.50
C LYS A 488 2.38 -7.47 8.12
N GLN A 489 2.33 -8.32 9.14
CA GLN A 489 1.11 -8.62 9.86
C GLN A 489 0.58 -7.38 10.61
N ARG A 490 1.47 -6.59 11.23
CA ARG A 490 1.12 -5.31 11.86
C ARG A 490 0.65 -4.27 10.85
N GLU A 491 1.30 -4.18 9.69
CA GLU A 491 0.89 -3.29 8.59
C GLU A 491 -0.53 -3.65 8.11
N LEU A 492 -0.81 -4.95 7.92
CA LEU A 492 -2.12 -5.45 7.50
C LEU A 492 -3.21 -5.17 8.53
N ALA A 493 -2.92 -5.37 9.83
CA ALA A 493 -3.85 -5.04 10.91
C ALA A 493 -4.19 -3.54 10.92
N ASN A 494 -3.19 -2.66 10.71
CA ASN A 494 -3.40 -1.22 10.61
C ASN A 494 -4.25 -0.85 9.39
N LYS A 495 -3.96 -1.43 8.21
CA LYS A 495 -4.78 -1.21 6.99
C LYS A 495 -6.20 -1.69 7.16
N ASN A 496 -6.43 -2.82 7.84
CA ASN A 496 -7.78 -3.28 8.17
C ASN A 496 -8.50 -2.31 9.11
N SER A 497 -7.83 -1.79 10.13
CA SER A 497 -8.43 -0.76 11.00
C SER A 497 -8.79 0.51 10.23
N GLN A 498 -7.93 0.95 9.30
CA GLN A 498 -8.23 2.07 8.41
C GLN A 498 -9.42 1.78 7.50
N LEU A 499 -9.51 0.57 6.94
CA LEU A 499 -10.62 0.15 6.11
C LEU A 499 -11.96 0.16 6.87
N GLU A 500 -11.97 -0.34 8.11
CA GLU A 500 -13.19 -0.31 8.94
C GLU A 500 -13.60 1.13 9.28
N LYS A 501 -12.65 2.03 9.58
CA LYS A 501 -12.95 3.46 9.74
C LYS A 501 -13.55 4.07 8.47
N LEU A 502 -13.00 3.74 7.29
CA LEU A 502 -13.53 4.21 6.01
C LEU A 502 -14.92 3.64 5.71
N LYS A 503 -15.19 2.38 6.04
CA LYS A 503 -16.54 1.80 5.93
C LYS A 503 -17.54 2.52 6.82
N GLN A 504 -17.15 2.81 8.05
CA GLN A 504 -18.00 3.55 8.98
C GLN A 504 -18.28 4.97 8.47
N GLN A 505 -17.24 5.69 8.01
CA GLN A 505 -17.41 7.01 7.37
C GLN A 505 -18.29 6.96 6.12
N LYS A 506 -18.16 5.90 5.31
CA LYS A 506 -19.04 5.68 4.15
C LYS A 506 -20.49 5.51 4.59
N SER A 507 -20.75 4.67 5.60
CA SER A 507 -22.10 4.45 6.14
C SER A 507 -22.70 5.75 6.67
N GLU A 508 -21.94 6.54 7.43
CA GLU A 508 -22.38 7.85 7.94
C GLU A 508 -22.68 8.84 6.81
N LEU A 509 -21.90 8.82 5.72
CA LEU A 509 -22.14 9.64 4.54
C LEU A 509 -23.38 9.18 3.78
N GLU A 510 -23.60 7.87 3.64
CA GLU A 510 -24.80 7.30 3.01
C GLU A 510 -26.07 7.67 3.80
N GLU A 511 -26.02 7.61 5.13
CA GLU A 511 -27.12 8.08 6.00
C GLU A 511 -27.38 9.58 5.82
N LYS A 512 -26.34 10.42 5.87
CA LYS A 512 -26.49 11.87 5.61
C LYS A 512 -27.04 12.15 4.22
N PHE A 513 -26.63 11.39 3.22
CA PHE A 513 -27.13 11.55 1.86
C PHE A 513 -28.62 11.18 1.78
N ALA A 514 -29.04 10.10 2.42
CA ALA A 514 -30.44 9.72 2.51
C ALA A 514 -31.28 10.79 3.24
N GLU A 515 -30.76 11.35 4.34
CA GLU A 515 -31.42 12.43 5.07
C GLU A 515 -31.56 13.70 4.22
N LEU A 516 -30.50 14.09 3.49
CA LEU A 516 -30.53 15.22 2.57
C LEU A 516 -31.51 15.00 1.42
N ASN A 517 -31.55 13.81 0.82
CA ASN A 517 -32.53 13.46 -0.22
C ASN A 517 -33.96 13.55 0.32
N SER A 518 -34.23 13.00 1.50
CA SER A 518 -35.54 13.11 2.14
C SER A 518 -35.93 14.58 2.36
N ARG A 519 -34.98 15.40 2.81
CA ARG A 519 -35.20 16.83 2.99
C ARG A 519 -35.41 17.58 1.68
N GLN A 520 -34.73 17.18 0.61
CA GLN A 520 -34.96 17.69 -0.74
C GLN A 520 -36.38 17.34 -1.21
N ASP A 521 -36.85 16.11 -1.01
CA ASP A 521 -38.20 15.70 -1.36
C ASP A 521 -39.27 16.49 -0.59
N GLU A 522 -39.04 16.74 0.71
CA GLU A 522 -39.92 17.60 1.50
C GLU A 522 -39.94 19.05 0.99
N LEU A 523 -38.79 19.59 0.60
CA LEU A 523 -38.70 20.92 0.01
C LEU A 523 -39.41 20.98 -1.34
N LEU A 524 -39.26 19.97 -2.19
CA LEU A 524 -39.98 19.86 -3.47
C LEU A 524 -41.50 19.76 -3.25
N LYS A 525 -41.96 19.04 -2.21
CA LYS A 525 -43.37 19.02 -1.84
C LYS A 525 -43.85 20.42 -1.43
N LYS A 526 -43.11 21.11 -0.57
CA LYS A 526 -43.41 22.50 -0.18
C LYS A 526 -43.41 23.45 -1.37
N GLU A 527 -42.47 23.30 -2.31
CA GLU A 527 -42.42 24.09 -3.54
C GLU A 527 -43.67 23.87 -4.38
N ARG A 528 -44.13 22.62 -4.55
CA ARG A 528 -45.39 22.32 -5.24
C ARG A 528 -46.60 22.90 -4.52
N GLU A 529 -46.66 22.79 -3.19
CA GLU A 529 -47.74 23.39 -2.39
C GLU A 529 -47.78 24.92 -2.55
N LEU A 530 -46.63 25.58 -2.51
CA LEU A 530 -46.52 27.01 -2.75
C LEU A 530 -46.90 27.38 -4.18
N THR A 531 -46.46 26.60 -5.17
CA THR A 531 -46.83 26.79 -6.59
C THR A 531 -48.34 26.68 -6.79
N ASN A 532 -48.98 25.71 -6.13
CA ASN A 532 -50.44 25.56 -6.16
C ASN A 532 -51.13 26.75 -5.47
N LYS A 533 -50.61 27.23 -4.34
CA LYS A 533 -51.12 28.45 -3.68
C LYS A 533 -50.97 29.68 -4.57
N ILE A 534 -49.84 29.84 -5.25
CA ILE A 534 -49.61 30.91 -6.22
C ILE A 534 -50.65 30.81 -7.34
N SER A 535 -50.83 29.62 -7.93
CA SER A 535 -51.81 29.40 -8.99
C SER A 535 -53.25 29.72 -8.54
N GLU A 536 -53.58 29.41 -7.29
CA GLU A 536 -54.89 29.73 -6.70
C GLU A 536 -55.03 31.24 -6.48
N ILE A 537 -53.99 31.91 -5.98
CA ILE A 537 -53.96 33.37 -5.87
C ILE A 537 -54.09 34.01 -7.26
N ASP A 538 -53.41 33.51 -8.28
CA ASP A 538 -53.51 34.01 -9.66
C ASP A 538 -54.93 33.85 -10.22
N ARG A 539 -55.61 32.75 -9.91
CA ARG A 539 -57.04 32.58 -10.24
C ARG A 539 -57.91 33.59 -9.51
N GLN A 540 -57.66 33.82 -8.21
CA GLN A 540 -58.39 34.82 -7.43
C GLN A 540 -58.14 36.24 -7.97
N ILE A 541 -56.91 36.58 -8.31
CA ILE A 541 -56.53 37.85 -8.96
C ILE A 541 -57.26 37.96 -10.30
N SER A 542 -57.28 36.91 -11.12
CA SER A 542 -57.98 36.91 -12.41
C SER A 542 -59.49 37.12 -12.22
N SER A 543 -60.10 36.43 -11.26
CA SER A 543 -61.51 36.61 -10.91
C SER A 543 -61.80 38.03 -10.43
N LYS A 544 -60.96 38.60 -9.55
CA LYS A 544 -61.10 39.98 -9.11
C LYS A 544 -60.83 40.99 -10.23
N LYS A 545 -59.93 40.68 -11.16
CA LYS A 545 -59.72 41.49 -12.35
C LYS A 545 -60.96 41.49 -13.23
N ASP A 546 -61.60 40.35 -13.43
CA ASP A 546 -62.86 40.25 -14.18
C ASP A 546 -64.00 40.98 -13.47
N GLU A 547 -64.07 40.92 -12.15
CA GLU A 547 -65.00 41.71 -11.33
C GLU A 547 -64.75 43.21 -11.50
N VAL A 548 -63.49 43.67 -11.41
CA VAL A 548 -63.11 45.07 -11.68
C VAL A 548 -63.44 45.47 -13.12
N ILE A 549 -63.26 44.59 -14.11
CA ILE A 549 -63.66 44.86 -15.49
C ILE A 549 -65.17 45.00 -15.61
N LYS A 550 -65.95 44.12 -14.94
CA LYS A 550 -67.42 44.22 -14.89
C LYS A 550 -67.85 45.52 -14.22
N ASP A 551 -67.30 45.84 -13.06
CA ASP A 551 -67.58 47.07 -12.33
C ASP A 551 -67.19 48.30 -13.13
N ASN A 552 -66.05 48.28 -13.82
CA ASN A 552 -65.64 49.37 -14.70
C ASN A 552 -66.53 49.51 -15.94
N THR A 553 -67.03 48.38 -16.47
CA THR A 553 -68.02 48.38 -17.56
C THR A 553 -69.35 48.94 -17.07
N GLU A 554 -69.77 48.58 -15.87
CA GLU A 554 -70.97 49.11 -15.23
C GLU A 554 -70.81 50.59 -14.88
N LEU A 555 -69.64 51.00 -14.38
CA LEU A 555 -69.31 52.40 -14.16
C LEU A 555 -69.34 53.19 -15.47
N LYS A 556 -68.84 52.61 -16.58
CA LYS A 556 -68.92 53.22 -17.90
C LYS A 556 -70.37 53.35 -18.36
N ARG A 557 -71.21 52.33 -18.16
CA ARG A 557 -72.65 52.40 -18.46
C ARG A 557 -73.35 53.45 -17.60
N LEU A 558 -73.09 53.47 -16.30
CA LEU A 558 -73.62 54.47 -15.38
C LEU A 558 -73.16 55.87 -15.78
N LYS A 559 -71.90 56.02 -16.23
CA LYS A 559 -71.39 57.27 -16.78
C LYS A 559 -72.12 57.64 -18.07
N ASP A 560 -72.31 56.73 -19.00
CA ASP A 560 -73.07 56.97 -20.24
C ASP A 560 -74.53 57.35 -19.92
N VAL A 561 -75.14 56.74 -18.90
CA VAL A 561 -76.47 57.12 -18.38
C VAL A 561 -76.44 58.50 -17.75
N VAL A 562 -75.44 58.83 -16.94
CA VAL A 562 -75.26 60.18 -16.36
C VAL A 562 -75.03 61.21 -17.45
N ASP A 563 -74.23 60.91 -18.47
CA ASP A 563 -73.98 61.79 -19.61
C ASP A 563 -75.24 61.98 -20.44
N SER A 564 -76.03 60.92 -20.66
CA SER A 564 -77.36 61.00 -21.29
C SER A 564 -78.36 61.79 -20.43
N ILE A 565 -78.37 61.59 -19.11
CA ILE A 565 -79.18 62.40 -18.18
C ILE A 565 -78.73 63.85 -18.26
N ASN A 566 -77.42 64.15 -18.24
CA ASN A 566 -76.88 65.51 -18.34
C ASN A 566 -77.20 66.14 -19.70
N GLN A 567 -77.21 65.36 -20.77
CA GLN A 567 -77.65 65.80 -22.09
C GLN A 567 -79.15 66.10 -22.06
N ASN A 568 -79.99 65.20 -21.53
CA ASN A 568 -81.41 65.44 -21.33
C ASN A 568 -81.67 66.64 -20.41
N LEU A 569 -80.83 66.86 -19.39
CA LEU A 569 -80.92 67.99 -18.47
C LEU A 569 -80.52 69.28 -19.19
N SER A 570 -79.55 69.22 -20.10
CA SER A 570 -79.17 70.34 -20.97
C SER A 570 -80.24 70.63 -22.02
N GLU A 571 -80.87 69.61 -22.59
CA GLU A 571 -82.01 69.72 -23.50
C GLU A 571 -83.25 70.23 -22.78
N LEU A 572 -83.53 69.76 -21.56
CA LEU A 572 -84.58 70.29 -20.69
C LEU A 572 -84.26 71.71 -20.24
N LYS A 573 -82.99 72.04 -19.98
CA LYS A 573 -82.55 73.41 -19.69
C LYS A 573 -82.73 74.29 -20.92
N HIS A 574 -82.43 73.81 -22.12
CA HIS A 574 -82.69 74.51 -23.36
C HIS A 574 -84.19 74.66 -23.61
N THR A 575 -84.98 73.62 -23.37
CA THR A 575 -86.45 73.65 -23.43
C THR A 575 -87.01 74.60 -22.37
N ASN A 576 -86.41 74.67 -21.19
CA ASN A 576 -86.78 75.59 -20.13
C ASN A 576 -86.36 77.03 -20.47
N ASP A 577 -85.22 77.25 -21.13
CA ASP A 577 -84.80 78.55 -21.66
C ASP A 577 -85.70 78.98 -22.83
N GLU A 578 -86.18 78.03 -23.65
CA GLU A 578 -87.18 78.25 -24.70
C GLU A 578 -88.56 78.50 -24.12
N LEU A 579 -88.94 77.81 -23.03
CA LEU A 579 -90.15 78.07 -22.28
C LEU A 579 -90.05 79.39 -21.52
N GLU A 580 -88.87 79.80 -21.04
CA GLU A 580 -88.62 81.09 -20.41
C GLU A 580 -88.62 82.20 -21.46
N LYS A 581 -88.09 81.96 -22.66
CA LYS A 581 -88.29 82.84 -23.83
C LYS A 581 -89.74 82.89 -24.26
N SER A 582 -90.44 81.77 -24.30
CA SER A 582 -91.87 81.68 -24.62
C SER A 582 -92.71 82.36 -23.55
N ASN A 583 -92.34 82.24 -22.27
CA ASN A 583 -92.98 82.94 -21.16
C ASN A 583 -92.62 84.42 -21.17
N LYS A 584 -91.39 84.82 -21.51
CA LYS A 584 -91.05 86.23 -21.76
C LYS A 584 -91.80 86.78 -22.95
N GLN A 585 -92.01 85.99 -24.01
CA GLN A 585 -92.83 86.37 -25.16
C GLN A 585 -94.33 86.40 -24.82
N LYS A 586 -94.82 85.49 -23.97
CA LYS A 586 -96.18 85.52 -23.43
C LYS A 586 -96.36 86.62 -22.39
N GLN A 587 -95.32 87.01 -21.66
CA GLN A 587 -95.28 88.13 -20.74
C GLN A 587 -95.18 89.44 -21.53
N GLU A 588 -94.39 89.52 -22.61
CA GLU A 588 -94.36 90.64 -23.55
C GLU A 588 -95.65 90.73 -24.36
N LEU A 589 -96.31 89.60 -24.66
CA LEU A 589 -97.65 89.55 -25.26
C LEU A 589 -98.71 89.92 -24.22
N ALA A 590 -98.56 89.51 -22.96
CA ALA A 590 -99.42 89.91 -21.86
C ALA A 590 -99.22 91.38 -21.52
N ASP A 591 -98.01 91.92 -21.64
CA ASP A 591 -97.66 93.32 -21.46
C ASP A 591 -98.10 94.11 -22.69
N LYS A 592 -98.03 93.58 -23.92
CA LYS A 592 -98.68 94.15 -25.12
C LYS A 592 -100.19 94.09 -25.05
N LYS A 593 -100.79 93.01 -24.52
CA LYS A 593 -102.23 92.86 -24.31
C LYS A 593 -102.69 93.71 -23.14
N SER A 594 -101.87 93.88 -22.11
CA SER A 594 -102.10 94.77 -20.96
C SER A 594 -101.88 96.22 -21.37
N GLN A 595 -101.00 96.49 -22.35
CA GLN A 595 -100.82 97.78 -23.01
C GLN A 595 -101.93 98.05 -24.04
N GLU A 596 -102.45 97.04 -24.74
CA GLU A 596 -103.68 97.12 -25.55
C GLU A 596 -104.90 97.29 -24.66
N VAL A 597 -104.95 96.66 -23.48
CA VAL A 597 -105.97 96.87 -22.46
C VAL A 597 -105.77 98.25 -21.82
N GLN A 598 -104.55 98.73 -21.61
CA GLN A 598 -104.29 100.10 -21.18
C GLN A 598 -104.51 101.13 -22.28
N ASP A 599 -104.39 100.78 -23.56
CA ASP A 599 -104.70 101.64 -24.70
C ASP A 599 -106.19 101.60 -25.00
N VAL A 600 -106.88 100.50 -24.72
CA VAL A 600 -108.34 100.39 -24.66
C VAL A 600 -108.87 101.09 -23.41
N ILE A 601 -108.19 101.03 -22.27
CA ILE A 601 -108.52 101.82 -21.06
C ILE A 601 -108.22 103.30 -21.32
N LYS A 602 -107.12 103.68 -21.98
CA LYS A 602 -106.85 105.06 -22.42
C LYS A 602 -107.79 105.50 -23.53
N GLN A 603 -108.29 104.60 -24.37
CA GLN A 603 -109.38 104.88 -25.30
C GLN A 603 -110.71 104.97 -24.56
N ILE A 604 -110.98 104.18 -23.52
CA ILE A 604 -112.16 104.25 -22.64
C ILE A 604 -112.07 105.45 -21.70
N GLU A 605 -110.89 105.95 -21.38
CA GLU A 605 -110.60 107.15 -20.59
C GLU A 605 -110.55 108.39 -21.48
N ASN A 606 -110.21 108.28 -22.78
CA ASN A 606 -110.36 109.36 -23.77
C ASN A 606 -111.81 109.44 -24.28
N TYR A 607 -112.49 108.31 -24.46
CA TYR A 607 -113.95 108.25 -24.54
C TYR A 607 -114.58 108.59 -23.20
N GLY A 608 -113.92 108.34 -22.08
CA GLY A 608 -114.33 108.67 -20.72
C GLY A 608 -114.14 110.14 -20.38
N GLU A 609 -113.18 110.83 -20.99
CA GLU A 609 -112.94 112.28 -20.93
C GLU A 609 -113.76 113.01 -22.00
N LYS A 610 -114.06 112.38 -23.14
CA LYS A 610 -115.08 112.86 -24.08
C LYS A 610 -116.48 112.66 -23.53
N VAL A 611 -116.72 111.57 -22.82
CA VAL A 611 -117.94 111.31 -22.05
C VAL A 611 -117.94 112.16 -20.80
N ALA A 612 -116.84 112.47 -20.11
CA ALA A 612 -116.83 113.35 -18.94
C ALA A 612 -116.86 114.83 -19.33
N LYS A 613 -116.36 115.24 -20.50
CA LYS A 613 -116.63 116.59 -21.07
C LYS A 613 -118.04 116.70 -21.63
N LYS A 614 -118.57 115.66 -22.29
CA LYS A 614 -119.99 115.59 -22.65
C LYS A 614 -120.89 115.39 -21.44
N THR A 615 -120.42 114.79 -20.36
CA THR A 615 -121.16 114.53 -19.11
C THR A 615 -121.04 115.73 -18.21
N ASP A 616 -119.96 116.51 -18.17
CA ASP A 616 -119.94 117.82 -17.49
C ASP A 616 -120.69 118.90 -18.29
N GLU A 617 -120.73 118.80 -19.63
CA GLU A 617 -121.66 119.58 -20.47
C GLU A 617 -123.11 119.09 -20.30
N LEU A 618 -123.34 117.78 -20.11
CA LEU A 618 -124.67 117.18 -19.86
C LEU A 618 -125.07 117.24 -18.38
N GLU A 619 -124.18 117.48 -17.41
CA GLU A 619 -124.40 117.52 -15.95
C GLU A 619 -124.46 118.97 -15.49
N LYS A 620 -123.74 119.91 -16.15
CA LYS A 620 -124.11 121.33 -16.12
C LYS A 620 -125.43 121.54 -16.87
N ALA A 621 -125.60 120.96 -18.07
CA ALA A 621 -126.90 121.01 -18.72
C ALA A 621 -127.98 120.16 -18.03
N LYS A 622 -127.69 119.12 -17.23
CA LYS A 622 -128.68 118.36 -16.43
C LYS A 622 -128.96 119.01 -15.09
N LYS A 623 -128.01 119.66 -14.41
CA LYS A 623 -128.30 120.44 -13.20
C LYS A 623 -128.98 121.76 -13.55
N GLU A 624 -128.68 122.33 -14.71
CA GLU A 624 -129.40 123.47 -15.27
C GLU A 624 -130.73 123.03 -15.91
N TYR A 625 -130.82 121.86 -16.53
CA TYR A 625 -132.09 121.24 -16.95
C TYR A 625 -132.91 120.70 -15.79
N GLU A 626 -132.38 120.30 -14.64
CA GLU A 626 -133.18 119.92 -13.46
C GLU A 626 -133.64 121.16 -12.71
N LYS A 627 -132.82 122.21 -12.63
CA LYS A 627 -133.22 123.52 -12.10
C LYS A 627 -134.23 124.20 -13.02
N LEU A 628 -134.02 124.19 -14.33
CA LEU A 628 -134.97 124.66 -15.35
C LEU A 628 -136.12 123.69 -15.57
N SER A 629 -136.01 122.38 -15.34
CA SER A 629 -137.11 121.41 -15.44
C SER A 629 -138.00 121.47 -14.21
N LEU A 630 -137.47 121.80 -13.02
CA LEU A 630 -138.31 122.08 -11.86
C LEU A 630 -139.00 123.44 -12.00
N MET A 631 -138.28 124.45 -12.50
CA MET A 631 -138.86 125.77 -12.83
C MET A 631 -139.84 125.67 -14.01
N LYS A 632 -139.56 124.84 -15.03
CA LYS A 632 -140.44 124.53 -16.16
C LYS A 632 -141.59 123.63 -15.75
N LYS A 633 -141.48 122.72 -14.78
CA LYS A 633 -142.62 121.91 -14.28
C LYS A 633 -143.57 122.77 -13.45
N ASN A 634 -143.03 123.73 -12.67
CA ASN A 634 -143.83 124.71 -11.96
C ASN A 634 -144.45 125.74 -12.93
N LEU A 635 -143.69 126.24 -13.92
CA LEU A 635 -144.22 127.09 -14.97
C LEU A 635 -145.18 126.36 -15.91
N GLU A 636 -144.97 125.08 -16.24
CA GLU A 636 -145.89 124.27 -17.07
C GLU A 636 -147.14 123.88 -16.28
N SER A 637 -147.05 123.62 -14.97
CA SER A 637 -148.23 123.43 -14.11
C SER A 637 -149.06 124.71 -14.03
N SER A 638 -148.41 125.86 -13.78
CA SER A 638 -149.08 127.16 -13.78
C SER A 638 -149.59 127.55 -15.16
N LEU A 639 -148.83 127.33 -16.24
CA LEU A 639 -149.23 127.63 -17.61
C LEU A 639 -150.32 126.65 -18.10
N LYS A 640 -150.36 125.40 -17.63
CA LYS A 640 -151.44 124.44 -17.92
C LYS A 640 -152.72 124.78 -17.14
N LYS A 641 -152.62 125.14 -15.85
CA LYS A 641 -153.77 125.68 -15.08
C LYS A 641 -154.28 127.00 -15.69
N ILE A 642 -153.38 127.91 -16.10
CA ILE A 642 -153.72 129.15 -16.80
C ILE A 642 -154.34 128.86 -18.18
N ASN A 643 -153.82 127.92 -18.97
CA ASN A 643 -154.38 127.55 -20.27
C ASN A 643 -155.72 126.79 -20.15
N GLU A 644 -155.92 125.94 -19.15
CA GLU A 644 -157.20 125.29 -18.86
C GLU A 644 -158.24 126.32 -18.42
N LEU A 645 -157.87 127.25 -17.54
CA LEU A 645 -158.74 128.35 -17.15
C LEU A 645 -159.04 129.28 -18.33
N LEU A 646 -158.06 129.60 -19.17
CA LEU A 646 -158.26 130.38 -20.40
C LEU A 646 -159.13 129.63 -21.41
N LYS A 647 -159.02 128.31 -21.53
CA LYS A 647 -159.87 127.47 -22.38
C LYS A 647 -161.31 127.45 -21.87
N LEU A 648 -161.51 127.26 -20.56
CA LEU A 648 -162.84 127.33 -19.93
C LEU A 648 -163.46 128.72 -20.08
N ILE A 649 -162.66 129.79 -19.91
CA ILE A 649 -163.12 131.16 -20.14
C ILE A 649 -163.49 131.35 -21.62
N LYS A 650 -162.68 130.86 -22.58
CA LYS A 650 -162.99 130.90 -24.02
C LYS A 650 -164.27 130.14 -24.35
N GLU A 651 -164.44 128.92 -23.85
CA GLU A 651 -165.64 128.09 -24.08
C GLU A 651 -166.89 128.76 -23.51
N GLN A 652 -166.82 129.35 -22.32
CA GLN A 652 -167.96 130.09 -21.75
C GLN A 652 -168.23 131.39 -22.52
N PHE A 653 -167.19 132.09 -23.00
CA PHE A 653 -167.35 133.28 -23.85
C PHE A 653 -167.95 132.92 -25.22
N ASP A 654 -167.57 131.79 -25.80
CA ASP A 654 -168.14 131.29 -27.06
C ASP A 654 -169.59 130.85 -26.88
N LYS A 655 -169.98 130.26 -25.74
CA LYS A 655 -171.39 129.99 -25.40
C LYS A 655 -172.21 131.27 -25.26
N VAL A 656 -171.69 132.28 -24.56
CA VAL A 656 -172.32 133.61 -24.45
C VAL A 656 -172.46 134.26 -25.83
N ARG A 657 -171.40 134.20 -26.65
CA ARG A 657 -171.39 134.75 -28.01
C ARG A 657 -172.35 134.01 -28.95
N ALA A 658 -172.54 132.69 -28.80
CA ALA A 658 -173.42 131.89 -29.63
C ALA A 658 -174.91 132.14 -29.32
N ILE A 659 -175.25 132.43 -28.07
CA ILE A 659 -176.63 132.71 -27.63
C ILE A 659 -177.05 134.15 -27.93
N TRP A 660 -176.10 135.09 -27.99
CA TRP A 660 -176.40 136.51 -28.21
C TRP A 660 -177.20 136.80 -29.50
N PRO A 661 -176.88 136.21 -30.67
CA PRO A 661 -177.69 136.34 -31.89
C PRO A 661 -179.09 135.74 -31.75
N GLU A 662 -179.22 134.64 -31.00
CA GLU A 662 -180.49 133.96 -30.76
C GLU A 662 -181.43 134.84 -29.93
N ILE A 663 -180.92 135.49 -28.87
CA ILE A 663 -181.65 136.50 -28.08
C ILE A 663 -182.10 137.67 -28.97
N ILE A 664 -181.22 138.21 -29.81
CA ILE A 664 -181.55 139.34 -30.69
C ILE A 664 -182.65 138.95 -31.70
N THR A 665 -182.55 137.75 -32.27
CA THR A 665 -183.50 137.25 -33.27
C THR A 665 -184.87 137.01 -32.64
N LYS A 666 -184.92 136.32 -31.50
CA LYS A 666 -186.18 136.05 -30.77
C LYS A 666 -186.83 137.33 -30.23
N ASN A 667 -186.05 138.30 -29.75
CA ASN A 667 -186.56 139.62 -29.38
C ASN A 667 -187.12 140.40 -30.59
N LYS A 668 -186.51 140.29 -31.77
CA LYS A 668 -187.04 140.89 -33.02
C LYS A 668 -188.35 140.23 -33.45
N GLU A 669 -188.44 138.91 -33.38
CA GLU A 669 -189.67 138.16 -33.64
C GLU A 669 -190.79 138.63 -32.69
N LEU A 670 -190.52 138.65 -31.39
CA LEU A 670 -191.46 139.12 -30.37
C LEU A 670 -191.91 140.56 -30.63
N LYS A 671 -190.97 141.47 -30.93
CA LYS A 671 -191.27 142.86 -31.27
C LYS A 671 -192.19 142.99 -32.49
N THR A 672 -191.96 142.18 -33.53
CA THR A 672 -192.78 142.21 -34.76
C THR A 672 -194.23 141.86 -34.45
N ILE A 673 -194.44 140.85 -33.60
CA ILE A 673 -195.78 140.41 -33.17
C ILE A 673 -196.43 141.47 -32.25
N ILE A 674 -195.66 142.10 -31.36
CA ILE A 674 -196.13 143.24 -30.54
C ILE A 674 -196.55 144.43 -31.42
N ASP A 675 -195.75 144.79 -32.42
CA ASP A 675 -196.05 145.88 -33.35
C ASP A 675 -197.34 145.60 -34.16
N GLU A 676 -197.54 144.34 -34.56
CA GLU A 676 -198.76 143.88 -35.22
C GLU A 676 -199.99 143.99 -34.29
N PHE A 677 -199.84 143.64 -33.01
CA PHE A 677 -200.87 143.83 -31.99
C PHE A 677 -201.21 145.32 -31.82
N ILE A 678 -200.20 146.19 -31.65
CA ILE A 678 -200.37 147.65 -31.51
C ILE A 678 -201.11 148.26 -32.71
N LYS A 679 -200.80 147.79 -33.92
CA LYS A 679 -201.44 148.26 -35.15
C LYS A 679 -202.93 147.93 -35.15
N ILE A 680 -203.29 146.69 -34.81
CA ILE A 680 -204.69 146.26 -34.71
C ILE A 680 -205.43 147.11 -33.65
N THR A 681 -204.79 147.43 -32.52
CA THR A 681 -205.37 148.32 -31.49
C THR A 681 -205.67 149.73 -32.01
N ARG A 682 -204.77 150.30 -32.82
CA ARG A 682 -204.91 151.67 -33.35
C ARG A 682 -206.02 151.78 -34.38
N ASP A 683 -206.15 150.80 -35.27
CA ASP A 683 -207.17 150.81 -36.34
C ASP A 683 -208.60 150.70 -35.78
N TRP A 684 -208.76 150.20 -34.56
CA TRP A 684 -210.04 150.15 -33.84
C TRP A 684 -210.54 151.54 -33.37
N LEU A 685 -209.67 152.55 -33.25
CA LEU A 685 -209.95 153.85 -32.63
C LEU A 685 -210.48 154.95 -33.59
N ILE A 686 -210.82 154.63 -34.85
CA ILE A 686 -211.25 155.63 -35.86
C ILE A 686 -212.80 155.82 -35.86
N PRO A 687 -213.38 157.06 -35.84
CA PRO A 687 -214.81 157.27 -35.53
C PRO A 687 -215.85 157.25 -36.69
N SER A 688 -215.48 157.07 -37.97
CA SER A 688 -216.38 157.29 -39.12
C SER A 688 -217.23 156.10 -39.59
N GLU A 689 -217.15 154.94 -38.94
CA GLU A 689 -217.99 153.75 -39.15
C GLU A 689 -218.22 153.11 -37.77
N LEU A 690 -219.43 152.72 -37.37
CA LEU A 690 -219.67 152.24 -35.98
C LEU A 690 -220.33 150.87 -35.88
N SER A 691 -220.89 150.29 -36.94
CA SER A 691 -221.75 149.11 -36.77
C SER A 691 -221.18 147.76 -37.25
N ILE A 692 -219.89 147.61 -37.62
CA ILE A 692 -219.34 146.30 -38.09
C ILE A 692 -218.09 145.80 -37.31
N HIS A 693 -217.61 146.51 -36.27
CA HIS A 693 -216.21 146.39 -35.81
C HIS A 693 -215.77 145.17 -34.99
N TYR A 694 -216.61 144.51 -34.17
CA TYR A 694 -216.11 143.55 -33.16
C TYR A 694 -215.31 142.37 -33.73
N ASN A 695 -215.86 141.65 -34.71
CA ASN A 695 -215.21 140.46 -35.28
C ASN A 695 -213.95 140.78 -36.10
N LYS A 696 -213.82 142.00 -36.64
CA LYS A 696 -212.72 142.39 -37.53
C LYS A 696 -211.43 142.73 -36.77
N TYR A 697 -211.51 143.16 -35.50
CA TYR A 697 -210.36 143.65 -34.74
C TYR A 697 -210.08 142.89 -33.44
N ILE A 698 -211.09 142.53 -32.64
CA ILE A 698 -210.87 141.87 -31.34
C ILE A 698 -210.32 140.44 -31.47
N LYS A 699 -210.79 139.69 -32.48
CA LYS A 699 -210.32 138.30 -32.70
C LYS A 699 -208.84 138.25 -33.14
N PRO A 700 -208.39 139.01 -34.16
CA PRO A 700 -206.98 139.14 -34.47
C PRO A 700 -206.12 139.60 -33.28
N MET A 701 -206.62 140.54 -32.47
CA MET A 701 -205.91 140.98 -31.27
C MET A 701 -205.64 139.85 -30.27
N MET A 702 -206.67 139.07 -29.90
CA MET A 702 -206.48 137.96 -28.96
C MET A 702 -205.48 136.91 -29.49
N ASP A 703 -205.54 136.59 -30.77
CA ASP A 703 -204.60 135.64 -31.40
C ASP A 703 -203.16 136.18 -31.42
N THR A 704 -202.98 137.46 -31.75
CA THR A 704 -201.65 138.09 -31.72
C THR A 704 -201.13 138.23 -30.28
N LYS A 705 -201.98 138.48 -29.27
CA LYS A 705 -201.59 138.49 -27.84
C LYS A 705 -201.04 137.15 -27.39
N ASN A 706 -201.73 136.05 -27.68
CA ASN A 706 -201.27 134.72 -27.28
C ASN A 706 -199.89 134.38 -27.89
N LYS A 707 -199.65 134.78 -29.15
CA LYS A 707 -198.33 134.64 -29.81
C LYS A 707 -197.23 135.47 -29.14
N ILE A 708 -197.57 136.62 -28.54
CA ILE A 708 -196.62 137.43 -27.76
C ILE A 708 -196.24 136.69 -26.47
N ASP A 709 -197.24 136.17 -25.74
CA ASP A 709 -197.02 135.48 -24.47
C ASP A 709 -196.14 134.21 -24.65
N GLU A 710 -196.38 133.41 -25.70
CA GLU A 710 -195.52 132.26 -26.05
C GLU A 710 -194.08 132.70 -26.37
N LYS A 711 -193.92 133.70 -27.24
CA LYS A 711 -192.59 134.16 -27.67
C LYS A 711 -191.81 134.87 -26.55
N TYR A 712 -192.49 135.48 -25.58
CA TYR A 712 -191.86 136.09 -24.43
C TYR A 712 -191.24 135.04 -23.50
N LEU A 713 -191.91 133.90 -23.30
CA LEU A 713 -191.37 132.79 -22.52
C LEU A 713 -190.13 132.17 -23.18
N GLU A 714 -190.11 132.02 -24.52
CA GLU A 714 -188.92 131.59 -25.27
C GLU A 714 -187.72 132.52 -25.01
N VAL A 715 -187.94 133.84 -25.02
CA VAL A 715 -186.88 134.83 -24.76
C VAL A 715 -186.37 134.73 -23.31
N LEU A 716 -187.27 134.55 -22.34
CA LEU A 716 -186.93 134.48 -20.92
C LEU A 716 -186.06 133.26 -20.55
N ASP A 717 -186.32 132.10 -21.18
CA ASP A 717 -185.51 130.88 -21.01
C ASP A 717 -184.07 131.11 -21.49
N ILE A 718 -183.90 131.81 -22.62
CA ILE A 718 -182.59 132.10 -23.20
C ILE A 718 -181.80 133.10 -22.32
N TYR A 719 -182.46 134.11 -21.74
CA TYR A 719 -181.81 135.03 -20.80
C TYR A 719 -181.36 134.34 -19.50
N SER A 720 -182.13 133.37 -18.99
CA SER A 720 -181.75 132.61 -17.79
C SER A 720 -180.48 131.78 -18.00
N LYS A 721 -180.30 131.21 -19.20
CA LYS A 721 -179.04 130.51 -19.59
C LYS A 721 -177.85 131.47 -19.64
N LEU A 722 -178.05 132.68 -20.15
CA LEU A 722 -177.01 133.70 -20.24
C LEU A 722 -176.49 134.14 -18.86
N ASP A 723 -177.38 134.34 -17.87
CA ASP A 723 -177.00 134.69 -16.50
C ASP A 723 -176.17 133.58 -15.83
N GLY A 724 -176.53 132.31 -16.10
CA GLY A 724 -175.76 131.15 -15.66
C GLY A 724 -174.31 131.18 -16.15
N TYR A 725 -174.10 131.44 -17.44
CA TYR A 725 -172.75 131.52 -18.02
C TYR A 725 -171.96 132.72 -17.50
N ALA A 726 -172.59 133.87 -17.27
CA ALA A 726 -171.93 135.06 -16.74
C ALA A 726 -171.35 134.86 -15.33
N LYS A 727 -172.07 134.13 -14.46
CA LYS A 727 -171.60 133.79 -13.11
C LYS A 727 -170.38 132.86 -13.13
N GLU A 728 -170.37 131.84 -13.98
CA GLU A 728 -169.21 130.96 -14.13
C GLU A 728 -167.98 131.71 -14.66
N LEU A 729 -168.18 132.59 -15.64
CA LEU A 729 -167.10 133.38 -16.25
C LEU A 729 -166.39 134.27 -15.22
N LYS A 730 -167.15 134.88 -14.30
CA LYS A 730 -166.60 135.67 -13.19
C LYS A 730 -165.77 134.83 -12.21
N ASN A 731 -166.24 133.63 -11.88
CA ASN A 731 -165.50 132.72 -10.98
C ASN A 731 -164.18 132.26 -11.58
N HIS A 732 -164.18 131.86 -12.86
CA HIS A 732 -162.95 131.44 -13.53
C HIS A 732 -161.92 132.59 -13.67
N THR A 733 -162.39 133.81 -13.91
CA THR A 733 -161.52 134.99 -14.05
C THR A 733 -160.83 135.36 -12.73
N ASN A 734 -161.52 135.27 -11.59
CA ASN A 734 -160.88 135.50 -10.28
C ASN A 734 -159.81 134.45 -9.95
N ASN A 735 -160.06 133.19 -10.30
CA ASN A 735 -159.09 132.11 -10.10
C ASN A 735 -157.87 132.25 -11.02
N LEU A 736 -158.06 132.78 -12.23
CA LEU A 736 -156.96 133.10 -13.15
C LEU A 736 -156.02 134.14 -12.54
N ASN A 737 -156.55 135.24 -12.01
CA ASN A 737 -155.73 136.31 -11.42
C ASN A 737 -154.88 135.80 -10.25
N LYS A 738 -155.46 134.98 -9.37
CA LYS A 738 -154.72 134.37 -8.26
C LYS A 738 -153.59 133.44 -8.75
N ALA A 739 -153.85 132.63 -9.78
CA ALA A 739 -152.85 131.75 -10.37
C ALA A 739 -151.71 132.49 -11.09
N VAL A 740 -151.98 133.68 -11.62
CA VAL A 740 -150.97 134.53 -12.27
C VAL A 740 -150.07 135.22 -11.24
N ASP A 741 -150.63 135.72 -10.13
CA ASP A 741 -149.84 136.34 -9.05
C ASP A 741 -148.90 135.33 -8.36
N ASP A 742 -149.36 134.10 -8.15
CA ASP A 742 -148.53 133.00 -7.59
C ASP A 742 -147.37 132.63 -8.53
N ALA A 743 -147.54 132.77 -9.85
CA ALA A 743 -146.51 132.45 -10.83
C ALA A 743 -145.36 133.48 -10.85
N LEU A 744 -145.66 134.77 -10.63
CA LEU A 744 -144.69 135.87 -10.82
C LEU A 744 -143.78 136.14 -9.61
N ASN A 745 -144.17 135.72 -8.39
CA ASN A 745 -143.40 136.00 -7.17
C ASN A 745 -142.47 134.84 -6.70
N SER A 746 -142.25 133.82 -7.54
CA SER A 746 -141.55 132.59 -7.15
C SER A 746 -140.01 132.65 -7.32
N ASN A 747 -139.34 133.34 -6.41
CA ASN A 747 -137.89 133.18 -6.13
C ASN A 747 -137.61 132.19 -4.96
N ASN A 748 -138.56 131.30 -4.67
CA ASN A 748 -138.51 130.19 -3.72
C ASN A 748 -139.20 128.98 -4.38
N LEU A 749 -138.72 127.72 -4.25
CA LEU A 749 -139.38 126.59 -4.93
C LEU A 749 -139.38 125.29 -4.10
N GLN A 750 -140.28 125.20 -3.11
CA GLN A 750 -140.88 123.95 -2.61
C GLN A 750 -142.07 123.53 -3.51
N PRO A 751 -142.59 122.28 -3.46
CA PRO A 751 -143.60 121.77 -4.40
C PRO A 751 -144.96 122.43 -4.22
N ILE A 752 -145.70 122.58 -5.32
CA ILE A 752 -147.10 123.02 -5.34
C ILE A 752 -147.97 121.79 -5.67
N GLU A 753 -148.91 121.44 -4.80
CA GLU A 753 -150.03 120.52 -5.09
C GLU A 753 -151.11 121.19 -5.97
#